data_AF-A0A9W6PNK4-F1
#
_entry.id   AF-A0A9W6PNK4-F1
#
_cell.length_a   1.000
_cell.length_b   1.000
_cell.length_c   1.000
_cell.angle_alpha   90.00
_cell.angle_beta   90.00
_cell.angle_gamma   90.00
#
_symmetry.space_group_name_H-M   'P 1'
#
loop_
_entity.id
_entity.type
_entity.pdbx_description
1 polymer ?
#
loop_
_entity_poly.entity_id
_entity_poly.type
_entity_poly.pdbx_seq_one_letter_code
_entity_poly.pdbx_strand_id
1 'polypeptide(L)'
;MPEGTDPIDALLAEVDEEELPPPAERKRLRRAARLTRARVAEQVGVREETVWTWETGRSEPRPPQRGLYARLLRGLGERFPAPAGAARPAALQLPVSVPVPETFAAAPDTPPVPAASVAAPVPVEPVAPQVVMLDQNPDGSLLMASAAPCVQCGQPSVYRVQGHPMHLGGLCRPAAAPAAPAAAAVPAATAPVDRAVQVDPAGDAQARAAAAPAPAPASPRRSSAGAKPAATARSAGSTRSRKATAAKKPSATSSTPASASSAVAEWRQAAQARFPGGPLAVLDVAADGKTLIAYLADGSTAPTAPTTRTLVGLVEWAIEAGLGGARLHRFGKDSDPVLVLTDRVLAAVGLPAAGEDEKKDFVSRLGRLPKTHKAVKAIERAGWQLTQRGLGRWARVYRQPEGGRRVCVQLCIPGWGALSAKDHWAIPESVLADPAALAVLLGTYAERVITPCGGAPVSGLELMTALRPRTRWVMNPDGTKGSALVEGSLHHAVDAAPCEVPDMHPRAKERQGDGPEHVMAEESWDWHRPADLVDESERILAWAVGLDTNTAFLAASARLVVGLSEPVHELNPAFDPKIPGAWKVDLSGLDLDPRLPNPFTPTGERPTGPGWYATPTVAYAVELGLQVRPLEGWLRHDSGPYLDPWYEHLRSAYMTTMERLGVPADLAVRDLGAHLEAMARLKEGDPAELAVLHAIKASAKSGIGKLREKPRGLGYKFGERWSALERPTWRPDIRAAVISASRVNMHRKMLKLATATGRYPLAVATDCVVYAAAGPSPLDVLPYDADGKPTAILGANGKPITGLPRLGVSPGHVKHEGSRPLAEVLEQITDGYNPGRLIKGGPAADDQ
;
A
#
# COMPACT_ATOMS: atom_id res chain seq x y z
N MET A 1 19.61 -36.63 21.26
CA MET A 1 18.23 -36.56 20.73
C MET A 1 17.30 -36.52 21.94
N PRO A 2 16.72 -35.37 22.31
CA PRO A 2 15.47 -35.36 23.06
C PRO A 2 14.36 -35.93 22.16
N GLU A 3 13.35 -36.57 22.73
CA GLU A 3 12.20 -37.08 21.97
C GLU A 3 11.35 -35.92 21.42
N GLY A 4 10.75 -36.16 20.24
CA GLY A 4 9.70 -35.28 19.72
C GLY A 4 8.40 -35.52 20.48
N THR A 5 7.59 -34.46 20.63
CA THR A 5 6.22 -34.56 21.16
C THR A 5 5.40 -35.59 20.38
N ASP A 6 4.57 -36.35 21.09
CA ASP A 6 3.65 -37.32 20.49
C ASP A 6 2.72 -36.58 19.50
N PRO A 7 2.50 -37.08 18.27
CA PRO A 7 1.52 -36.53 17.34
C PRO A 7 0.11 -36.39 17.94
N ILE A 8 -0.28 -37.25 18.89
CA ILE A 8 -1.55 -37.14 19.61
C ILE A 8 -1.51 -36.03 20.67
N ASP A 9 -0.40 -35.81 21.37
CA ASP A 9 -0.25 -34.64 22.26
C ASP A 9 -0.27 -33.32 21.47
N ALA A 10 0.31 -33.32 20.26
CA ALA A 10 0.23 -32.17 19.36
C ALA A 10 -1.22 -31.92 18.91
N LEU A 11 -1.95 -32.95 18.49
CA LEU A 11 -3.35 -32.87 18.10
C LEU A 11 -4.27 -32.46 19.28
N LEU A 12 -4.01 -32.95 20.49
CA LEU A 12 -4.74 -32.55 21.70
C LEU A 12 -4.46 -31.08 22.06
N ALA A 13 -3.25 -30.58 21.82
CA ALA A 13 -2.92 -29.16 21.96
C ALA A 13 -3.56 -28.25 20.88
N GLU A 14 -4.08 -28.82 19.79
CA GLU A 14 -4.95 -28.15 18.82
C GLU A 14 -6.43 -28.23 19.21
N VAL A 15 -6.86 -29.25 19.98
CA VAL A 15 -8.23 -29.39 20.49
C VAL A 15 -8.49 -28.54 21.74
N ASP A 16 -7.45 -28.20 22.53
CA ASP A 16 -7.51 -27.31 23.70
C ASP A 16 -7.65 -25.80 23.32
N GLU A 17 -8.49 -25.50 22.32
CA GLU A 17 -8.87 -24.18 21.81
C GLU A 17 -9.74 -23.39 22.82
N GLU A 18 -9.16 -22.92 23.93
CA GLU A 18 -9.87 -22.02 24.85
C GLU A 18 -10.26 -20.70 24.15
N GLU A 19 -11.57 -20.43 24.06
CA GLU A 19 -12.12 -19.23 23.42
C GLU A 19 -11.60 -17.95 24.11
N LEU A 20 -10.71 -17.23 23.42
CA LEU A 20 -10.10 -16.02 23.95
C LEU A 20 -11.10 -14.85 23.97
N PRO A 21 -11.30 -14.16 25.11
CA PRO A 21 -12.18 -13.00 25.20
C PRO A 21 -11.90 -11.95 24.10
N PRO A 22 -12.89 -11.21 23.58
CA PRO A 22 -12.69 -10.28 22.46
C PRO A 22 -11.53 -9.28 22.70
N PRO A 23 -10.80 -8.80 21.67
CA PRO A 23 -9.58 -8.01 21.85
C PRO A 23 -9.70 -6.78 22.79
N ALA A 24 -10.85 -6.10 22.75
CA ALA A 24 -11.18 -5.00 23.66
C ALA A 24 -11.24 -5.43 25.14
N GLU A 25 -11.75 -6.64 25.40
CA GLU A 25 -11.80 -7.25 26.74
C GLU A 25 -10.40 -7.68 27.21
N ARG A 26 -9.56 -8.24 26.33
CA ARG A 26 -8.14 -8.51 26.63
C ARG A 26 -7.43 -7.23 27.11
N LYS A 27 -7.69 -6.12 26.39
CA LYS A 27 -7.18 -4.77 26.69
C LYS A 27 -7.77 -4.19 27.98
N ARG A 28 -9.04 -4.49 28.33
CA ARG A 28 -9.68 -4.15 29.61
C ARG A 28 -9.02 -4.88 30.77
N LEU A 29 -8.94 -6.20 30.70
CA LEU A 29 -8.41 -7.08 31.75
C LEU A 29 -6.97 -6.71 32.12
N ARG A 30 -6.08 -6.56 31.14
CA ARG A 30 -4.69 -6.11 31.41
C ARG A 30 -4.64 -4.71 32.04
N ARG A 31 -5.49 -3.77 31.58
CA ARG A 31 -5.55 -2.40 32.15
C ARG A 31 -6.07 -2.39 33.59
N ALA A 32 -7.10 -3.18 33.90
CA ALA A 32 -7.62 -3.34 35.26
C ALA A 32 -6.56 -3.91 36.20
N ALA A 33 -5.80 -4.92 35.73
CA ALA A 33 -4.65 -5.49 36.42
C ALA A 33 -3.42 -4.56 36.54
N ARG A 34 -3.47 -3.35 35.96
CA ARG A 34 -2.36 -2.37 35.88
C ARG A 34 -1.08 -2.91 35.22
N LEU A 35 -1.15 -4.01 34.48
CA LEU A 35 -0.01 -4.64 33.81
C LEU A 35 0.37 -3.85 32.54
N THR A 36 1.66 -3.65 32.29
CA THR A 36 2.15 -3.13 31.00
C THR A 36 2.18 -4.23 29.94
N ARG A 37 2.12 -3.86 28.66
CA ARG A 37 2.22 -4.86 27.57
C ARG A 37 3.62 -5.47 27.52
N ALA A 38 4.67 -4.68 27.76
CA ALA A 38 6.02 -5.16 27.98
C ALA A 38 6.08 -6.28 29.04
N ARG A 39 5.44 -6.11 30.21
CA ARG A 39 5.45 -7.13 31.28
C ARG A 39 4.65 -8.38 30.91
N VAL A 40 3.52 -8.24 30.20
CA VAL A 40 2.79 -9.41 29.70
C VAL A 40 3.61 -10.15 28.63
N ALA A 41 4.23 -9.42 27.71
CA ALA A 41 5.04 -9.98 26.64
C ALA A 41 6.26 -10.74 27.18
N GLU A 42 6.95 -10.16 28.16
CA GLU A 42 8.07 -10.78 28.88
C GLU A 42 7.68 -12.13 29.50
N GLN A 43 6.51 -12.22 30.14
CA GLN A 43 6.04 -13.45 30.79
C GLN A 43 5.44 -14.49 29.82
N VAL A 44 4.96 -14.06 28.65
CA VAL A 44 4.42 -14.94 27.58
C VAL A 44 5.49 -15.33 26.55
N GLY A 45 6.70 -14.78 26.64
CA GLY A 45 7.82 -15.09 25.73
C GLY A 45 7.72 -14.42 24.35
N VAL A 46 7.01 -13.29 24.25
CA VAL A 46 6.78 -12.56 22.98
C VAL A 46 7.27 -11.11 23.07
N ARG A 47 7.01 -10.29 22.03
CA ARG A 47 7.32 -8.84 22.05
C ARG A 47 6.11 -8.05 22.54
N GLU A 48 6.36 -6.85 23.08
CA GLU A 48 5.29 -5.90 23.47
C GLU A 48 4.34 -5.60 22.29
N GLU A 49 4.89 -5.52 21.08
CA GLU A 49 4.11 -5.38 19.84
C GLU A 49 3.13 -6.56 19.63
N THR A 50 3.52 -7.78 19.96
CA THR A 50 2.71 -8.99 19.76
C THR A 50 1.50 -9.03 20.69
N VAL A 51 1.68 -8.66 21.96
CA VAL A 51 0.54 -8.48 22.90
C VAL A 51 -0.36 -7.33 22.45
N TRP A 52 0.22 -6.26 21.90
CA TRP A 52 -0.55 -5.16 21.35
C TRP A 52 -1.39 -5.57 20.11
N THR A 53 -0.89 -6.42 19.20
CA THR A 53 -1.69 -6.90 18.06
C THR A 53 -2.82 -7.83 18.51
N TRP A 54 -2.59 -8.68 19.53
CA TRP A 54 -3.63 -9.51 20.16
C TRP A 54 -4.72 -8.69 20.86
N GLU A 55 -4.37 -7.54 21.46
CA GLU A 55 -5.30 -6.58 22.07
C GLU A 55 -6.05 -5.67 21.08
N THR A 56 -5.68 -5.71 19.80
CA THR A 56 -6.29 -4.87 18.75
C THR A 56 -6.92 -5.68 17.62
N GLY A 57 -7.01 -7.01 17.76
CA GLY A 57 -7.61 -7.91 16.78
C GLY A 57 -6.84 -8.03 15.47
N ARG A 58 -5.61 -7.49 15.38
CA ARG A 58 -4.79 -7.51 14.16
C ARG A 58 -4.01 -8.81 13.95
N SER A 59 -4.11 -9.72 14.92
CA SER A 59 -3.59 -11.09 14.89
C SER A 59 -4.13 -11.83 16.11
N GLU A 60 -4.42 -13.11 16.01
CA GLU A 60 -4.61 -13.97 17.18
C GLU A 60 -3.27 -14.58 17.67
N PRO A 61 -3.15 -14.93 18.96
CA PRO A 61 -2.04 -15.76 19.45
C PRO A 61 -2.17 -17.19 18.92
N ARG A 62 -1.03 -17.78 18.57
CA ARG A 62 -0.89 -19.18 18.15
C ARG A 62 -0.26 -20.03 19.27
N PRO A 63 -0.42 -21.36 19.26
CA PRO A 63 0.36 -22.25 20.12
C PRO A 63 1.88 -22.05 19.93
N PRO A 64 2.70 -22.26 20.98
CA PRO A 64 2.32 -22.54 22.36
C PRO A 64 1.91 -21.29 23.17
N GLN A 65 2.18 -20.07 22.67
CA GLN A 65 1.96 -18.84 23.46
C GLN A 65 0.48 -18.53 23.72
N ARG A 66 -0.43 -19.02 22.87
CA ARG A 66 -1.90 -18.99 23.07
C ARG A 66 -2.29 -19.52 24.44
N GLY A 67 -1.83 -20.71 24.82
CA GLY A 67 -2.16 -21.33 26.12
C GLY A 67 -1.55 -20.61 27.34
N LEU A 68 -0.47 -19.85 27.19
CA LEU A 68 0.04 -18.97 28.26
C LEU A 68 -0.81 -17.70 28.40
N TYR A 69 -1.20 -17.10 27.27
CA TYR A 69 -1.99 -15.88 27.24
C TYR A 69 -3.47 -16.11 27.64
N ALA A 70 -4.05 -17.25 27.26
CA ALA A 70 -5.39 -17.69 27.67
C ALA A 70 -5.48 -17.83 29.19
N ARG A 71 -4.57 -18.62 29.81
CA ARG A 71 -4.49 -18.78 31.27
C ARG A 71 -4.29 -17.46 32.01
N LEU A 72 -3.48 -16.53 31.47
CA LEU A 72 -3.37 -15.18 32.01
C LEU A 72 -4.71 -14.43 31.95
N LEU A 73 -5.38 -14.41 30.79
CA LEU A 73 -6.64 -13.71 30.62
C LEU A 73 -7.77 -14.29 31.49
N ARG A 74 -7.86 -15.61 31.63
CA ARG A 74 -8.80 -16.30 32.53
C ARG A 74 -8.61 -15.84 33.98
N GLY A 75 -7.38 -15.93 34.50
CA GLY A 75 -7.02 -15.50 35.86
C GLY A 75 -7.10 -13.98 36.09
N LEU A 76 -7.13 -13.16 35.04
CA LEU A 76 -7.49 -11.75 35.13
C LEU A 76 -9.01 -11.54 35.10
N GLY A 77 -9.77 -12.32 34.34
CA GLY A 77 -11.23 -12.29 34.29
C GLY A 77 -11.87 -12.59 35.65
N GLU A 78 -11.37 -13.63 36.32
CA GLU A 78 -11.75 -14.00 37.69
C GLU A 78 -11.53 -12.88 38.71
N ARG A 79 -10.44 -12.10 38.55
CA ARG A 79 -10.02 -11.04 39.50
C ARG A 79 -10.60 -9.66 39.18
N PHE A 80 -10.97 -9.43 37.91
CA PHE A 80 -11.47 -8.16 37.40
C PHE A 80 -12.73 -8.38 36.57
N PRO A 81 -13.81 -8.96 37.13
CA PRO A 81 -15.06 -9.19 36.40
C PRO A 81 -15.59 -7.92 35.75
N ALA A 82 -16.33 -8.06 34.66
CA ALA A 82 -16.98 -6.92 34.02
C ALA A 82 -18.09 -6.36 34.95
N PRO A 83 -18.28 -5.03 35.00
CA PRO A 83 -19.38 -4.45 35.77
C PRO A 83 -20.72 -4.93 35.21
N ALA A 84 -21.62 -5.38 36.09
CA ALA A 84 -22.92 -5.91 35.70
C ALA A 84 -23.74 -4.85 34.95
N GLY A 85 -23.99 -5.10 33.66
CA GLY A 85 -24.64 -4.16 32.74
C GLY A 85 -24.21 -4.37 31.28
N ALA A 86 -22.98 -4.84 31.03
CA ALA A 86 -22.51 -5.21 29.70
C ALA A 86 -22.89 -6.67 29.35
N ALA A 87 -24.18 -6.92 29.13
CA ALA A 87 -24.65 -8.22 28.63
C ALA A 87 -24.22 -8.42 27.16
N ARG A 88 -23.73 -9.64 26.84
CA ARG A 88 -23.48 -10.06 25.45
C ARG A 88 -24.79 -9.95 24.65
N PRO A 89 -24.81 -9.42 23.41
CA PRO A 89 -25.98 -9.53 22.57
C PRO A 89 -26.26 -11.02 22.34
N ALA A 90 -27.37 -11.51 22.92
CA ALA A 90 -27.84 -12.86 22.65
C ALA A 90 -28.29 -12.93 21.19
N ALA A 91 -27.94 -14.02 20.50
CA ALA A 91 -28.44 -14.25 19.15
C ALA A 91 -29.97 -14.30 19.19
N LEU A 92 -30.63 -13.47 18.37
CA LEU A 92 -32.07 -13.50 18.22
C LEU A 92 -32.47 -14.77 17.46
N GLN A 93 -32.72 -15.84 18.21
CA GLN A 93 -33.42 -17.02 17.71
C GLN A 93 -34.84 -16.58 17.30
N LEU A 94 -35.05 -16.40 15.99
CA LEU A 94 -36.37 -16.15 15.44
C LEU A 94 -37.19 -17.45 15.51
N PRO A 95 -38.36 -17.47 16.18
CA PRO A 95 -39.23 -18.63 16.17
C PRO A 95 -39.85 -18.82 14.78
N VAL A 96 -39.91 -20.07 14.32
CA VAL A 96 -40.43 -20.45 13.00
C VAL A 96 -41.93 -20.83 13.10
N SER A 97 -42.66 -20.73 12.00
CA SER A 97 -44.00 -21.31 11.75
C SER A 97 -45.24 -20.63 12.35
N VAL A 98 -45.84 -19.72 11.57
CA VAL A 98 -47.31 -19.54 11.43
C VAL A 98 -47.59 -19.42 9.92
N PRO A 99 -48.62 -20.09 9.35
CA PRO A 99 -48.71 -20.30 7.89
C PRO A 99 -49.29 -19.11 7.10
N VAL A 100 -48.98 -19.10 5.80
CA VAL A 100 -49.43 -18.11 4.80
C VAL A 100 -50.71 -18.59 4.10
N PRO A 101 -51.78 -17.77 4.00
CA PRO A 101 -52.89 -17.98 3.06
C PRO A 101 -52.51 -17.51 1.65
N GLU A 102 -52.94 -18.24 0.62
CA GLU A 102 -52.60 -17.97 -0.78
C GLU A 102 -53.42 -16.84 -1.43
N THR A 103 -52.90 -16.32 -2.55
CA THR A 103 -53.59 -15.58 -3.63
C THR A 103 -54.32 -14.27 -3.30
N PHE A 104 -53.97 -13.21 -4.03
CA PHE A 104 -54.72 -12.83 -5.25
C PHE A 104 -53.84 -11.97 -6.18
N ALA A 105 -54.29 -11.72 -7.41
CA ALA A 105 -53.52 -11.08 -8.47
C ALA A 105 -54.18 -9.81 -9.03
N ALA A 106 -53.41 -9.09 -9.86
CA ALA A 106 -53.78 -7.91 -10.67
C ALA A 106 -53.93 -6.55 -9.96
N ALA A 107 -53.44 -5.51 -10.63
CA ALA A 107 -53.76 -4.09 -10.38
C ALA A 107 -54.97 -3.66 -11.25
N PRO A 108 -55.56 -2.46 -11.02
CA PRO A 108 -55.06 -1.29 -11.78
C PRO A 108 -55.15 0.09 -11.07
N ASP A 109 -54.50 1.07 -11.69
CA ASP A 109 -54.73 2.53 -11.75
C ASP A 109 -55.44 3.32 -10.63
N THR A 110 -54.80 4.41 -10.21
CA THR A 110 -55.42 5.69 -9.75
C THR A 110 -54.37 6.84 -9.85
N PRO A 111 -54.73 8.14 -9.81
CA PRO A 111 -54.09 9.15 -10.70
C PRO A 111 -53.02 10.04 -10.03
N PRO A 112 -52.27 10.86 -10.81
CA PRO A 112 -51.19 11.70 -10.29
C PRO A 112 -51.69 12.91 -9.48
N VAL A 113 -51.05 13.14 -8.33
CA VAL A 113 -51.20 14.35 -7.49
C VAL A 113 -50.21 15.43 -7.96
N PRO A 114 -50.61 16.71 -8.07
CA PRO A 114 -49.79 17.74 -8.71
C PRO A 114 -48.56 18.19 -7.90
N ALA A 115 -47.52 18.60 -8.61
CA ALA A 115 -46.26 19.09 -8.02
C ALA A 115 -46.43 20.48 -7.38
N ALA A 116 -46.00 20.62 -6.13
CA ALA A 116 -45.90 21.92 -5.46
C ALA A 116 -44.68 22.70 -5.99
N SER A 117 -44.89 23.95 -6.41
CA SER A 117 -43.82 24.84 -6.87
C SER A 117 -43.02 25.38 -5.67
N VAL A 118 -41.70 25.20 -5.68
CA VAL A 118 -40.79 25.86 -4.73
C VAL A 118 -40.29 27.15 -5.37
N ALA A 119 -40.51 28.29 -4.69
CA ALA A 119 -40.07 29.59 -5.17
C ALA A 119 -38.54 29.71 -5.20
N ALA A 120 -38.01 30.40 -6.22
CA ALA A 120 -36.57 30.62 -6.36
C ALA A 120 -36.05 31.66 -5.32
N PRO A 121 -34.87 31.44 -4.71
CA PRO A 121 -34.27 32.40 -3.80
C PRO A 121 -33.71 33.63 -4.54
N VAL A 122 -33.83 34.79 -3.90
CA VAL A 122 -33.24 36.06 -4.37
C VAL A 122 -31.72 36.04 -4.13
N PRO A 123 -30.88 36.50 -5.08
CA PRO A 123 -29.44 36.58 -4.86
C PRO A 123 -29.08 37.63 -3.80
N VAL A 124 -28.12 37.29 -2.94
CA VAL A 124 -27.52 38.19 -1.94
C VAL A 124 -26.03 38.31 -2.26
N GLU A 125 -25.51 39.53 -2.36
CA GLU A 125 -24.09 39.78 -2.65
C GLU A 125 -23.20 39.51 -1.42
N PRO A 126 -21.97 38.99 -1.61
CA PRO A 126 -21.08 38.65 -0.50
C PRO A 126 -20.41 39.88 0.11
N VAL A 127 -20.70 40.17 1.38
CA VAL A 127 -19.96 41.16 2.18
C VAL A 127 -18.65 40.55 2.68
N ALA A 128 -17.54 41.28 2.54
CA ALA A 128 -16.21 40.81 2.96
C ALA A 128 -16.09 40.73 4.50
N PRO A 129 -15.32 39.75 5.04
CA PRO A 129 -15.20 39.55 6.48
C PRO A 129 -14.36 40.64 7.14
N GLN A 130 -14.98 41.47 7.97
CA GLN A 130 -14.27 42.36 8.91
C GLN A 130 -14.02 41.64 10.25
N VAL A 131 -12.84 41.88 10.83
CA VAL A 131 -12.46 41.28 12.12
C VAL A 131 -13.18 42.02 13.25
N VAL A 132 -14.16 41.35 13.86
CA VAL A 132 -14.94 41.90 14.98
C VAL A 132 -14.14 41.77 16.27
N MET A 133 -13.65 42.90 16.78
CA MET A 133 -12.91 42.97 18.05
C MET A 133 -13.87 43.19 19.23
N LEU A 134 -13.53 42.61 20.40
CA LEU A 134 -14.20 42.92 21.66
C LEU A 134 -13.81 44.31 22.16
N ASP A 135 -14.70 44.93 22.93
CA ASP A 135 -14.45 46.18 23.65
C ASP A 135 -13.33 46.00 24.68
N GLN A 136 -12.47 47.00 24.80
CA GLN A 136 -11.32 47.01 25.71
C GLN A 136 -11.30 48.27 26.58
N ASN A 137 -10.75 48.13 27.78
CA ASN A 137 -10.37 49.26 28.62
C ASN A 137 -9.12 49.96 28.04
N PRO A 138 -8.78 51.20 28.48
CA PRO A 138 -7.61 51.93 27.96
C PRO A 138 -6.24 51.27 28.17
N ASP A 139 -6.16 50.21 28.99
CA ASP A 139 -4.97 49.39 29.21
C ASP A 139 -4.87 48.15 28.29
N GLY A 140 -5.86 47.94 27.40
CA GLY A 140 -5.97 46.79 26.50
C GLY A 140 -6.61 45.55 27.14
N SER A 141 -7.03 45.60 28.41
CA SER A 141 -7.80 44.51 29.02
C SER A 141 -9.22 44.47 28.45
N LEU A 142 -9.81 43.26 28.34
CA LEU A 142 -11.17 43.10 27.82
C LEU A 142 -12.21 43.73 28.77
N LEU A 143 -13.11 44.54 28.22
CA LEU A 143 -14.17 45.17 28.98
C LEU A 143 -15.26 44.14 29.31
N MET A 144 -15.35 43.79 30.60
CA MET A 144 -16.32 42.83 31.14
C MET A 144 -17.43 43.56 31.89
N ALA A 145 -18.67 43.20 31.58
CA ALA A 145 -19.89 43.71 32.21
C ALA A 145 -20.73 42.56 32.78
N SER A 146 -21.83 42.88 33.46
CA SER A 146 -22.78 41.87 33.97
C SER A 146 -23.28 40.95 32.84
N ALA A 147 -23.39 39.66 33.13
CA ALA A 147 -23.77 38.66 32.13
C ALA A 147 -25.17 38.97 31.55
N ALA A 148 -25.25 39.09 30.22
CA ALA A 148 -26.48 39.44 29.50
C ALA A 148 -26.60 38.59 28.22
N PRO A 149 -27.82 38.32 27.71
CA PRO A 149 -28.02 37.43 26.56
C PRO A 149 -27.22 37.85 25.33
N CYS A 150 -26.37 36.95 24.83
CA CYS A 150 -25.57 37.14 23.62
C CYS A 150 -26.47 37.39 22.41
N VAL A 151 -26.25 38.47 21.66
CA VAL A 151 -27.11 38.87 20.52
C VAL A 151 -27.10 37.87 19.35
N GLN A 152 -26.20 36.89 19.37
CA GLN A 152 -26.11 35.83 18.35
C GLN A 152 -26.62 34.45 18.80
N CYS A 153 -26.70 34.16 20.12
CA CYS A 153 -27.08 32.82 20.60
C CYS A 153 -27.89 32.77 21.91
N GLY A 154 -28.26 33.92 22.48
CA GLY A 154 -29.06 34.03 23.71
C GLY A 154 -28.35 33.65 25.02
N GLN A 155 -27.22 32.94 24.97
CA GLN A 155 -26.46 32.54 26.15
C GLN A 155 -25.84 33.74 26.88
N PRO A 156 -25.71 33.73 28.23
CA PRO A 156 -25.21 34.89 28.95
C PRO A 156 -23.73 35.20 28.66
N SER A 157 -23.45 36.36 28.05
CA SER A 157 -22.11 36.89 27.86
C SER A 157 -21.78 38.04 28.81
N VAL A 158 -20.60 37.98 29.41
CA VAL A 158 -19.96 39.08 30.15
C VAL A 158 -19.16 40.03 29.25
N TYR A 159 -18.83 39.61 28.03
CA TYR A 159 -18.03 40.42 27.08
C TYR A 159 -18.93 41.28 26.18
N ARG A 160 -18.35 42.31 25.56
CA ARG A 160 -19.05 43.26 24.69
C ARG A 160 -18.32 43.50 23.37
N VAL A 161 -19.09 43.79 22.32
CA VAL A 161 -18.65 44.37 21.04
C VAL A 161 -19.50 45.60 20.81
N GLN A 162 -18.89 46.79 20.75
CA GLN A 162 -19.60 48.06 20.58
C GLN A 162 -20.78 48.19 21.56
N GLY A 163 -20.57 47.80 22.82
CA GLY A 163 -21.58 47.79 23.88
C GLY A 163 -22.58 46.62 23.87
N HIS A 164 -22.57 45.75 22.85
CA HIS A 164 -23.54 44.65 22.70
C HIS A 164 -22.99 43.31 23.25
N PRO A 165 -23.77 42.50 24.00
CA PRO A 165 -23.31 41.21 24.50
C PRO A 165 -22.99 40.20 23.38
N MET A 166 -21.75 39.72 23.33
CA MET A 166 -21.30 38.77 22.29
C MET A 166 -20.16 37.87 22.81
N HIS A 167 -19.85 36.77 22.11
CA HIS A 167 -18.64 35.96 22.34
C HIS A 167 -17.59 36.22 21.24
N LEU A 168 -16.31 36.04 21.56
CA LEU A 168 -15.23 36.13 20.58
C LEU A 168 -15.28 34.97 19.56
N GLY A 169 -14.97 35.26 18.29
CA GLY A 169 -14.39 34.28 17.37
C GLY A 169 -15.13 32.97 17.15
N GLY A 170 -16.47 33.00 17.01
CA GLY A 170 -17.24 31.80 16.69
C GLY A 170 -17.58 30.89 17.89
N LEU A 171 -17.30 31.32 19.12
CA LEU A 171 -17.71 30.62 20.36
C LEU A 171 -19.22 30.75 20.67
N CYS A 172 -20.03 31.23 19.73
CA CYS A 172 -21.49 31.26 19.78
C CYS A 172 -22.06 29.89 19.37
N ARG A 173 -22.18 28.96 20.32
CA ARG A 173 -22.97 27.73 20.12
C ARG A 173 -24.47 28.06 20.23
N PRO A 174 -25.34 27.53 19.34
CA PRO A 174 -26.78 27.55 19.56
C PRO A 174 -27.13 26.74 20.82
N ALA A 175 -28.23 27.09 21.48
CA ALA A 175 -28.76 26.28 22.57
C ALA A 175 -29.17 24.90 22.03
N ALA A 176 -28.77 23.84 22.71
CA ALA A 176 -29.29 22.50 22.41
C ALA A 176 -30.80 22.50 22.69
N ALA A 177 -31.58 21.92 21.76
CA ALA A 177 -33.02 21.74 21.98
C ALA A 177 -33.22 20.91 23.28
N PRO A 178 -34.17 21.28 24.15
CA PRO A 178 -34.43 20.54 25.36
C PRO A 178 -34.82 19.10 25.01
N ALA A 179 -34.15 18.13 25.63
CA ALA A 179 -34.43 16.73 25.40
C ALA A 179 -35.90 16.43 25.75
N ALA A 180 -36.62 15.76 24.85
CA ALA A 180 -37.97 15.31 25.14
C ALA A 180 -37.94 14.39 26.38
N PRO A 181 -38.80 14.62 27.39
CA PRO A 181 -38.80 13.81 28.59
C PRO A 181 -39.15 12.36 28.25
N ALA A 182 -38.39 11.41 28.81
CA ALA A 182 -38.66 10.00 28.64
C ALA A 182 -40.07 9.66 29.15
N ALA A 183 -40.83 8.89 28.38
CA ALA A 183 -42.20 8.53 28.72
C ALA A 183 -42.25 7.63 29.96
N ALA A 184 -42.53 8.21 31.12
CA ALA A 184 -42.84 7.48 32.33
C ALA A 184 -44.20 6.78 32.18
N ALA A 185 -44.26 5.49 32.52
CA ALA A 185 -45.51 4.72 32.48
C ALA A 185 -46.47 5.18 33.59
N VAL A 186 -47.74 5.36 33.26
CA VAL A 186 -48.83 5.68 34.21
C VAL A 186 -50.04 4.79 33.88
N PRO A 187 -50.70 4.16 34.87
CA PRO A 187 -51.88 3.32 34.64
C PRO A 187 -53.16 4.13 34.39
N ALA A 188 -54.29 3.43 34.23
CA ALA A 188 -55.47 3.92 33.50
C ALA A 188 -56.45 4.84 34.25
N ALA A 189 -57.20 5.60 33.42
CA ALA A 189 -58.57 6.09 33.59
C ALA A 189 -58.90 7.17 34.65
N THR A 190 -59.31 8.36 34.19
CA THR A 190 -60.71 8.88 34.26
C THR A 190 -60.84 10.24 33.51
N ALA A 191 -62.08 10.75 33.35
CA ALA A 191 -62.46 11.97 32.61
C ALA A 191 -63.67 12.65 33.33
N PRO A 192 -64.27 13.80 32.89
CA PRO A 192 -63.94 14.76 31.81
C PRO A 192 -63.40 16.13 32.35
N VAL A 193 -63.76 17.39 32.02
CA VAL A 193 -64.96 18.11 31.47
C VAL A 193 -64.54 19.40 30.69
N ASP A 194 -65.47 19.99 29.92
CA ASP A 194 -65.79 21.42 29.61
C ASP A 194 -64.85 22.60 30.04
N ARG A 195 -64.83 23.79 29.39
CA ARG A 195 -65.91 24.50 28.64
C ARG A 195 -65.46 25.65 27.71
N ALA A 196 -66.23 25.87 26.63
CA ALA A 196 -66.58 27.12 25.89
C ALA A 196 -65.54 28.23 25.52
N VAL A 197 -65.27 28.37 24.21
CA VAL A 197 -65.86 29.37 23.25
C VAL A 197 -66.13 30.82 23.74
N GLN A 198 -65.69 31.85 22.96
CA GLN A 198 -66.52 32.94 22.37
C GLN A 198 -65.71 33.99 21.53
N VAL A 199 -65.90 33.96 20.20
CA VAL A 199 -66.39 35.06 19.30
C VAL A 199 -65.60 36.37 19.08
N ASP A 200 -65.38 36.69 17.79
CA ASP A 200 -64.93 37.98 17.21
C ASP A 200 -65.99 39.12 17.32
N PRO A 201 -65.66 40.38 16.95
CA PRO A 201 -66.11 40.82 15.61
C PRO A 201 -65.19 41.80 14.86
N ALA A 202 -65.49 41.98 13.57
CA ALA A 202 -64.81 42.86 12.62
C ALA A 202 -65.15 44.37 12.74
N GLY A 203 -64.45 45.20 11.97
CA GLY A 203 -64.81 46.60 11.71
C GLY A 203 -64.19 47.14 10.40
N ASP A 204 -65.04 47.61 9.49
CA ASP A 204 -64.67 48.11 8.15
C ASP A 204 -64.10 49.55 8.13
N ALA A 205 -63.41 49.95 7.04
CA ALA A 205 -63.95 50.92 6.06
C ALA A 205 -62.93 51.61 5.10
N GLN A 206 -63.11 51.36 3.80
CA GLN A 206 -63.24 52.35 2.71
C GLN A 206 -62.15 53.43 2.41
N ALA A 207 -61.24 53.06 1.49
CA ALA A 207 -61.13 53.59 0.11
C ALA A 207 -61.19 55.12 -0.24
N ARG A 208 -60.20 55.58 -1.03
CA ARG A 208 -60.27 56.61 -2.12
C ARG A 208 -58.91 56.75 -2.86
N ALA A 209 -58.76 57.48 -3.98
CA ALA A 209 -59.32 57.28 -5.34
C ALA A 209 -58.57 58.15 -6.39
N ALA A 210 -58.72 57.83 -7.69
CA ALA A 210 -58.30 58.61 -8.90
C ALA A 210 -56.77 58.69 -9.20
N ALA A 211 -56.28 58.78 -10.46
CA ALA A 211 -56.94 58.75 -11.79
C ALA A 211 -56.02 58.14 -12.91
N ALA A 212 -56.54 57.99 -14.13
CA ALA A 212 -55.92 57.38 -15.33
C ALA A 212 -55.29 58.48 -16.28
N PRO A 213 -54.87 58.25 -17.57
CA PRO A 213 -55.03 57.09 -18.48
C PRO A 213 -53.78 56.72 -19.36
N ALA A 214 -53.96 55.81 -20.34
CA ALA A 214 -52.98 55.40 -21.37
C ALA A 214 -53.11 56.20 -22.69
N PRO A 215 -52.14 56.12 -23.65
CA PRO A 215 -52.25 55.14 -24.75
C PRO A 215 -50.89 54.63 -25.35
N ALA A 216 -50.97 53.85 -26.44
CA ALA A 216 -49.87 53.45 -27.35
C ALA A 216 -49.98 54.22 -28.71
N PRO A 217 -49.28 53.90 -29.85
CA PRO A 217 -48.17 52.95 -30.15
C PRO A 217 -47.02 53.56 -31.03
N ALA A 218 -46.02 52.76 -31.48
CA ALA A 218 -45.33 52.90 -32.80
C ALA A 218 -44.21 51.84 -33.07
N SER A 219 -43.88 51.62 -34.35
CA SER A 219 -42.67 50.93 -34.88
C SER A 219 -42.41 51.35 -36.33
N PRO A 220 -41.17 51.34 -36.88
CA PRO A 220 -40.92 50.46 -38.04
C PRO A 220 -39.45 50.02 -38.36
N ARG A 221 -39.29 48.75 -38.80
CA ARG A 221 -38.35 48.24 -39.86
C ARG A 221 -36.81 48.33 -39.61
N ARG A 222 -35.91 47.46 -40.15
CA ARG A 222 -35.88 46.23 -41.01
C ARG A 222 -34.41 45.67 -40.94
N SER A 223 -33.94 44.50 -41.46
CA SER A 223 -34.48 43.20 -41.93
C SER A 223 -33.33 42.22 -42.30
N SER A 224 -33.54 40.90 -42.16
CA SER A 224 -32.92 39.76 -42.91
C SER A 224 -31.38 39.58 -42.99
N ALA A 225 -30.75 38.40 -43.01
CA ALA A 225 -31.06 36.97 -42.73
C ALA A 225 -29.73 36.16 -42.88
N GLY A 226 -29.54 34.88 -42.51
CA GLY A 226 -30.37 33.86 -41.84
C GLY A 226 -29.78 32.43 -41.97
N ALA A 227 -30.41 31.44 -41.30
CA ALA A 227 -30.24 29.97 -41.44
C ALA A 227 -28.95 29.23 -40.94
N LYS A 228 -29.18 28.00 -40.46
CA LYS A 228 -28.24 26.89 -40.10
C LYS A 228 -28.64 25.64 -40.97
N PRO A 229 -28.39 24.33 -40.67
CA PRO A 229 -27.52 23.65 -39.68
C PRO A 229 -26.74 22.37 -40.13
N ALA A 230 -25.79 21.95 -39.28
CA ALA A 230 -25.46 20.58 -38.80
C ALA A 230 -25.11 19.35 -39.72
N ALA A 231 -24.15 18.57 -39.19
CA ALA A 231 -24.09 17.09 -39.09
C ALA A 231 -23.38 16.18 -40.15
N THR A 232 -22.45 15.38 -39.59
CA THR A 232 -22.13 13.95 -39.86
C THR A 232 -21.38 13.42 -41.11
N ALA A 233 -20.38 12.58 -40.80
CA ALA A 233 -20.01 11.28 -41.43
C ALA A 233 -18.93 11.16 -42.55
N ARG A 234 -17.84 10.46 -42.15
CA ARG A 234 -17.13 9.35 -42.85
C ARG A 234 -16.43 9.53 -44.22
N SER A 235 -15.11 9.32 -44.15
CA SER A 235 -14.35 8.24 -44.84
C SER A 235 -13.67 8.48 -46.21
N ALA A 236 -12.34 8.25 -46.19
CA ALA A 236 -11.46 7.75 -47.27
C ALA A 236 -11.23 8.60 -48.55
N GLY A 237 -10.01 8.52 -49.09
CA GLY A 237 -9.64 9.15 -50.38
C GLY A 237 -8.14 9.44 -50.53
N SER A 238 -7.35 8.45 -50.96
CA SER A 238 -5.94 8.66 -51.33
C SER A 238 -5.82 9.24 -52.74
N THR A 239 -4.91 10.20 -53.01
CA THR A 239 -3.77 9.99 -53.95
C THR A 239 -2.89 11.23 -54.24
N ARG A 240 -1.60 10.93 -54.50
CA ARG A 240 -0.67 11.56 -55.47
C ARG A 240 -0.32 13.06 -55.39
N SER A 241 0.85 13.28 -54.79
CA SER A 241 2.03 14.01 -55.34
C SER A 241 1.90 14.79 -56.66
N ARG A 242 2.41 16.03 -56.65
CA ARG A 242 3.09 16.65 -57.81
C ARG A 242 4.46 17.22 -57.39
N LYS A 243 5.42 17.19 -58.32
CA LYS A 243 6.82 17.61 -58.11
C LYS A 243 6.95 19.14 -58.14
N ALA A 244 7.89 19.67 -57.36
CA ALA A 244 8.65 20.88 -57.70
C ALA A 244 10.13 20.48 -57.88
N THR A 245 10.87 21.19 -58.73
CA THR A 245 12.22 20.81 -59.18
C THR A 245 13.35 21.46 -58.38
N ALA A 246 14.53 20.81 -58.39
CA ALA A 246 15.67 21.17 -57.54
C ALA A 246 16.67 22.12 -58.20
N ALA A 247 17.39 22.88 -57.38
CA ALA A 247 18.68 23.50 -57.71
C ALA A 247 19.76 22.97 -56.74
N LYS A 248 20.97 22.70 -57.23
CA LYS A 248 22.03 22.02 -56.46
C LYS A 248 22.99 23.00 -55.78
N LYS A 249 23.41 22.67 -54.55
CA LYS A 249 24.79 22.85 -54.06
C LYS A 249 25.21 21.61 -53.24
N PRO A 250 26.52 21.32 -53.10
CA PRO A 250 26.98 19.95 -52.84
C PRO A 250 27.06 19.55 -51.36
N SER A 251 26.66 18.30 -51.13
CA SER A 251 27.09 17.36 -50.09
C SER A 251 28.14 17.84 -49.07
N ALA A 252 27.68 18.05 -47.84
CA ALA A 252 28.46 17.73 -46.63
C ALA A 252 27.71 16.61 -45.90
N THR A 253 28.44 15.61 -45.37
CA THR A 253 27.86 14.38 -44.84
C THR A 253 27.16 14.62 -43.51
N SER A 254 25.85 14.90 -43.53
CA SER A 254 25.06 15.09 -42.32
C SER A 254 24.82 13.75 -41.60
N SER A 255 25.54 13.52 -40.50
CA SER A 255 25.18 12.47 -39.55
C SER A 255 23.79 12.76 -38.96
N THR A 256 22.89 11.79 -39.06
CA THR A 256 21.54 11.89 -38.47
C THR A 256 21.66 12.08 -36.96
N PRO A 257 20.96 13.05 -36.33
CA PRO A 257 21.01 13.22 -34.89
C PRO A 257 20.52 11.95 -34.18
N ALA A 258 21.34 11.43 -33.29
CA ALA A 258 21.04 10.22 -32.53
C ALA A 258 19.77 10.39 -31.69
N SER A 259 18.97 9.33 -31.59
CA SER A 259 17.74 9.35 -30.78
C SER A 259 18.06 9.58 -29.30
N ALA A 260 17.11 10.14 -28.54
CA ALA A 260 17.25 10.26 -27.09
C ALA A 260 17.46 8.91 -26.38
N SER A 261 17.01 7.80 -26.98
CA SER A 261 17.23 6.44 -26.48
C SER A 261 18.69 5.99 -26.66
N SER A 262 19.26 6.16 -27.87
CA SER A 262 20.65 5.79 -28.14
C SER A 262 21.64 6.64 -27.36
N ALA A 263 21.42 7.95 -27.22
CA ALA A 263 22.26 8.82 -26.37
C ALA A 263 22.26 8.39 -24.89
N VAL A 264 21.15 7.84 -24.38
CA VAL A 264 21.08 7.28 -23.01
C VAL A 264 21.77 5.91 -22.93
N ALA A 265 21.71 5.09 -23.98
CA ALA A 265 22.43 3.81 -24.06
C ALA A 265 23.95 4.01 -24.12
N GLU A 266 24.43 4.90 -24.99
CA GLU A 266 25.83 5.33 -25.12
C GLU A 266 26.35 5.89 -23.78
N TRP A 267 25.57 6.75 -23.11
CA TRP A 267 25.91 7.25 -21.78
C TRP A 267 26.04 6.12 -20.74
N ARG A 268 25.14 5.12 -20.74
CA ARG A 268 25.24 3.96 -19.83
C ARG A 268 26.47 3.10 -20.12
N GLN A 269 26.77 2.83 -21.39
CA GLN A 269 27.97 2.07 -21.79
C GLN A 269 29.25 2.78 -21.36
N ALA A 270 29.38 4.08 -21.65
CA ALA A 270 30.51 4.90 -21.20
C ALA A 270 30.58 5.02 -19.67
N ALA A 271 29.43 5.03 -18.99
CA ALA A 271 29.38 5.02 -17.53
C ALA A 271 29.80 3.67 -16.93
N GLN A 272 29.54 2.55 -17.61
CA GLN A 272 29.92 1.20 -17.17
C GLN A 272 31.40 0.88 -17.45
N ALA A 273 31.96 1.39 -18.56
CA ALA A 273 33.38 1.23 -18.91
C ALA A 273 34.38 1.81 -17.89
N ARG A 274 33.89 2.57 -16.88
CA ARG A 274 34.70 3.05 -15.74
C ARG A 274 34.95 1.97 -14.67
N PHE A 275 34.24 0.85 -14.73
CA PHE A 275 34.31 -0.23 -13.75
C PHE A 275 34.65 -1.56 -14.44
N PRO A 276 35.91 -1.75 -14.88
CA PRO A 276 36.31 -2.89 -15.71
C PRO A 276 36.16 -4.25 -15.01
N GLY A 277 36.25 -4.32 -13.69
CA GLY A 277 35.96 -5.54 -12.92
C GLY A 277 34.47 -5.79 -12.65
N GLY A 278 33.58 -4.88 -13.07
CA GLY A 278 32.13 -5.01 -12.88
C GLY A 278 31.65 -4.70 -11.45
N PRO A 279 30.37 -4.99 -11.13
CA PRO A 279 29.72 -4.51 -9.91
C PRO A 279 30.18 -5.19 -8.61
N LEU A 280 30.77 -6.38 -8.70
CA LEU A 280 31.10 -7.23 -7.55
C LEU A 280 32.14 -8.30 -7.91
N ALA A 281 32.77 -8.85 -6.87
CA ALA A 281 33.52 -10.10 -6.96
C ALA A 281 33.16 -11.05 -5.81
N VAL A 282 33.14 -12.35 -6.07
CA VAL A 282 33.10 -13.40 -5.05
C VAL A 282 34.53 -13.87 -4.80
N LEU A 283 34.98 -13.77 -3.55
CA LEU A 283 36.32 -14.15 -3.13
C LEU A 283 36.29 -15.53 -2.47
N ASP A 284 37.12 -16.45 -2.97
CA ASP A 284 37.38 -17.74 -2.35
C ASP A 284 38.90 -18.00 -2.18
N VAL A 285 39.26 -19.13 -1.55
CA VAL A 285 40.64 -19.61 -1.44
C VAL A 285 40.93 -20.61 -2.57
N ALA A 286 42.08 -20.50 -3.23
CA ALA A 286 42.44 -21.45 -4.30
C ALA A 286 42.66 -22.89 -3.78
N ALA A 287 42.79 -23.86 -4.68
CA ALA A 287 43.00 -25.27 -4.34
C ALA A 287 44.31 -25.53 -3.56
N ASP A 288 45.28 -24.61 -3.61
CA ASP A 288 46.53 -24.66 -2.86
C ASP A 288 46.39 -24.30 -1.36
N GLY A 289 45.20 -23.82 -0.94
CA GLY A 289 44.94 -23.31 0.41
C GLY A 289 45.62 -21.98 0.76
N LYS A 290 46.47 -21.43 -0.11
CA LYS A 290 47.42 -20.34 0.15
C LYS A 290 47.16 -19.09 -0.67
N THR A 291 46.72 -19.24 -1.91
CA THR A 291 46.36 -18.13 -2.80
C THR A 291 44.88 -17.76 -2.61
N LEU A 292 44.51 -16.53 -2.93
CA LEU A 292 43.11 -16.08 -3.02
C LEU A 292 42.69 -16.05 -4.49
N ILE A 293 41.42 -16.32 -4.76
CA ILE A 293 40.82 -16.25 -6.09
C ILE A 293 39.59 -15.35 -6.04
N ALA A 294 39.35 -14.61 -7.12
CA ALA A 294 38.24 -13.69 -7.25
C ALA A 294 37.47 -13.99 -8.53
N TYR A 295 36.18 -14.29 -8.40
CA TYR A 295 35.25 -14.54 -9.50
C TYR A 295 34.42 -13.28 -9.76
N LEU A 296 34.40 -12.82 -11.01
CA LEU A 296 33.71 -11.59 -11.43
C LEU A 296 32.26 -11.87 -11.83
N ALA A 297 31.49 -10.81 -12.04
CA ALA A 297 30.06 -10.84 -12.36
C ALA A 297 29.67 -11.61 -13.64
N ASP A 298 30.63 -11.96 -14.49
CA ASP A 298 30.49 -12.78 -15.70
C ASP A 298 30.96 -14.24 -15.52
N GLY A 299 31.37 -14.62 -14.30
CA GLY A 299 31.94 -15.93 -13.97
C GLY A 299 33.43 -16.08 -14.27
N SER A 300 34.07 -15.08 -14.88
CA SER A 300 35.51 -15.10 -15.14
C SER A 300 36.32 -14.93 -13.85
N THR A 301 37.60 -15.32 -13.88
CA THR A 301 38.53 -15.03 -12.79
C THR A 301 39.19 -13.66 -13.00
N ALA A 302 39.29 -12.86 -11.95
CA ALA A 302 39.91 -11.55 -12.03
C ALA A 302 41.40 -11.66 -12.44
N PRO A 303 41.92 -10.77 -13.31
CA PRO A 303 43.29 -10.85 -13.83
C PRO A 303 44.36 -10.59 -12.76
N THR A 304 43.97 -10.01 -11.62
CA THR A 304 44.77 -9.97 -10.39
C THR A 304 43.86 -10.35 -9.22
N ALA A 305 44.40 -11.10 -8.26
CA ALA A 305 43.71 -11.46 -7.03
C ALA A 305 44.31 -10.70 -5.82
N PRO A 306 43.59 -10.60 -4.69
CA PRO A 306 44.10 -9.91 -3.51
C PRO A 306 45.37 -10.61 -2.98
N THR A 307 46.49 -9.89 -2.93
CA THR A 307 47.80 -10.45 -2.52
C THR A 307 47.93 -10.59 -1.00
N THR A 308 47.15 -9.83 -0.21
CA THR A 308 47.19 -9.92 1.26
C THR A 308 45.93 -10.60 1.82
N ARG A 309 46.13 -11.47 2.81
CA ARG A 309 45.04 -12.12 3.56
C ARG A 309 44.58 -11.22 4.72
N THR A 310 44.22 -9.98 4.41
CA THR A 310 43.71 -9.01 5.39
C THR A 310 42.46 -8.32 4.87
N LEU A 311 41.45 -8.10 5.73
CA LEU A 311 40.18 -7.50 5.32
C LEU A 311 40.35 -6.08 4.74
N VAL A 312 41.38 -5.35 5.16
CA VAL A 312 41.74 -4.02 4.62
C VAL A 312 42.30 -4.17 3.20
N GLY A 313 43.26 -5.08 2.98
CA GLY A 313 43.80 -5.33 1.65
C GLY A 313 42.80 -5.93 0.65
N LEU A 314 41.77 -6.65 1.11
CA LEU A 314 40.64 -7.03 0.25
C LEU A 314 39.86 -5.80 -0.23
N VAL A 315 39.57 -4.86 0.69
CA VAL A 315 38.87 -3.60 0.40
C VAL A 315 39.69 -2.70 -0.53
N GLU A 316 41.01 -2.67 -0.39
CA GLU A 316 41.91 -1.90 -1.24
C GLU A 316 42.02 -2.52 -2.64
N TRP A 317 42.24 -3.84 -2.74
CA TRP A 317 42.21 -4.57 -4.01
C TRP A 317 40.90 -4.36 -4.80
N ALA A 318 39.75 -4.31 -4.12
CA ALA A 318 38.46 -4.08 -4.78
C ALA A 318 38.40 -2.76 -5.56
N ILE A 319 39.13 -1.74 -5.09
CA ILE A 319 39.20 -0.41 -5.71
C ILE A 319 40.23 -0.41 -6.84
N GLU A 320 41.36 -1.09 -6.65
CA GLU A 320 42.43 -1.25 -7.65
C GLU A 320 41.98 -2.09 -8.86
N ALA A 321 41.20 -3.15 -8.62
CA ALA A 321 40.55 -3.97 -9.65
C ALA A 321 39.41 -3.23 -10.39
N GLY A 322 39.09 -2.00 -9.97
CA GLY A 322 38.06 -1.18 -10.62
C GLY A 322 36.64 -1.76 -10.46
N LEU A 323 36.33 -2.38 -9.33
CA LEU A 323 34.97 -2.84 -9.05
C LEU A 323 34.03 -1.64 -8.79
N GLY A 324 32.78 -1.74 -9.24
CA GLY A 324 31.72 -0.77 -9.00
C GLY A 324 30.59 -0.87 -10.03
N GLY A 325 29.45 -0.23 -9.77
CA GLY A 325 28.32 -0.19 -10.70
C GLY A 325 28.07 1.21 -11.24
N ALA A 326 27.79 1.34 -12.54
CA ALA A 326 27.37 2.62 -13.10
C ALA A 326 26.06 3.12 -12.47
N ARG A 327 26.02 4.41 -12.12
CA ARG A 327 24.81 5.11 -11.69
C ARG A 327 23.67 4.95 -12.70
N LEU A 328 22.49 4.61 -12.21
CA LEU A 328 21.29 4.40 -13.05
C LEU A 328 20.68 5.72 -13.58
N HIS A 329 21.01 6.86 -12.97
CA HIS A 329 20.56 8.19 -13.37
C HIS A 329 21.75 9.17 -13.48
N ARG A 330 21.67 10.15 -14.39
CA ARG A 330 22.75 11.14 -14.66
C ARG A 330 23.20 11.95 -13.44
N PHE A 331 22.27 12.25 -12.52
CA PHE A 331 22.54 12.91 -11.24
C PHE A 331 22.67 11.94 -10.07
N GLY A 332 22.63 10.64 -10.34
CA GLY A 332 22.80 9.58 -9.35
C GLY A 332 24.26 9.40 -8.92
N LYS A 333 24.43 8.55 -7.91
CA LYS A 333 25.73 8.07 -7.44
C LYS A 333 26.01 6.71 -8.06
N ASP A 334 27.27 6.44 -8.37
CA ASP A 334 27.72 5.11 -8.76
C ASP A 334 27.59 4.15 -7.57
N SER A 335 27.34 2.87 -7.84
CA SER A 335 27.15 1.85 -6.82
C SER A 335 28.47 1.46 -6.19
N ASP A 336 28.49 1.38 -4.86
CA ASP A 336 29.63 0.86 -4.09
C ASP A 336 29.90 -0.61 -4.48
N PRO A 337 31.14 -0.99 -4.85
CA PRO A 337 31.49 -2.38 -5.14
C PRO A 337 31.17 -3.33 -4.00
N VAL A 338 30.84 -4.57 -4.34
CA VAL A 338 30.54 -5.63 -3.37
C VAL A 338 31.64 -6.70 -3.42
N LEU A 339 32.20 -7.02 -2.26
CA LEU A 339 32.95 -8.26 -2.05
C LEU A 339 32.05 -9.27 -1.34
N VAL A 340 31.84 -10.43 -1.96
CA VAL A 340 31.25 -11.59 -1.30
C VAL A 340 32.40 -12.44 -0.76
N LEU A 341 32.39 -12.76 0.54
CA LEU A 341 33.46 -13.52 1.19
C LEU A 341 32.97 -14.93 1.53
N THR A 342 33.55 -15.97 0.94
CA THR A 342 33.28 -17.36 1.38
C THR A 342 33.82 -17.61 2.78
N ASP A 343 33.32 -18.63 3.45
CA ASP A 343 33.75 -19.01 4.81
C ASP A 343 35.24 -19.41 4.85
N ARG A 344 35.77 -19.94 3.75
CA ARG A 344 37.21 -20.20 3.56
C ARG A 344 38.01 -18.89 3.58
N VAL A 345 37.49 -17.81 2.98
CA VAL A 345 38.08 -16.47 3.04
C VAL A 345 37.91 -15.82 4.41
N LEU A 346 36.77 -16.00 5.10
CA LEU A 346 36.59 -15.52 6.47
C LEU A 346 37.70 -16.07 7.39
N ALA A 347 37.92 -17.39 7.35
CA ALA A 347 39.00 -18.04 8.07
C ALA A 347 40.37 -17.49 7.66
N ALA A 348 40.63 -17.35 6.35
CA ALA A 348 41.90 -16.85 5.82
C ALA A 348 42.24 -15.41 6.25
N VAL A 349 41.24 -14.52 6.41
CA VAL A 349 41.45 -13.14 6.91
C VAL A 349 41.20 -12.99 8.41
N GLY A 350 40.99 -14.10 9.12
CA GLY A 350 40.83 -14.14 10.58
C GLY A 350 39.51 -13.55 11.10
N LEU A 351 38.45 -13.57 10.30
CA LEU A 351 37.07 -13.35 10.75
C LEU A 351 36.48 -14.66 11.30
N PRO A 352 35.58 -14.60 12.30
CA PRO A 352 34.93 -15.79 12.84
C PRO A 352 33.81 -16.32 11.93
N ALA A 353 33.48 -17.61 12.09
CA ALA A 353 32.24 -18.20 11.57
C ALA A 353 31.01 -17.69 12.34
N ALA A 354 29.79 -18.01 11.90
CA ALA A 354 28.60 -17.82 12.72
C ALA A 354 28.48 -18.91 13.80
N GLY A 355 27.88 -18.56 14.93
CA GLY A 355 27.77 -19.45 16.09
C GLY A 355 27.03 -18.79 17.26
N GLU A 356 27.32 -19.24 18.48
CA GLU A 356 26.60 -18.85 19.70
C GLU A 356 27.49 -18.19 20.78
N ASP A 357 28.81 -18.39 20.76
CA ASP A 357 29.73 -17.77 21.71
C ASP A 357 30.02 -16.31 21.30
N GLU A 358 29.41 -15.34 22.00
CA GLU A 358 29.59 -13.90 21.75
C GLU A 358 31.05 -13.41 21.82
N LYS A 359 31.97 -14.20 22.38
CA LYS A 359 33.40 -13.87 22.48
C LYS A 359 34.22 -14.42 21.32
N LYS A 360 33.74 -15.46 20.62
CA LYS A 360 34.46 -16.14 19.53
C LYS A 360 33.77 -16.02 18.18
N ASP A 361 32.44 -16.02 18.14
CA ASP A 361 31.63 -16.25 16.96
C ASP A 361 30.93 -14.97 16.47
N PHE A 362 30.48 -14.97 15.21
CA PHE A 362 29.42 -14.05 14.76
C PHE A 362 28.06 -14.55 15.27
N VAL A 363 27.61 -14.01 16.40
CA VAL A 363 26.30 -14.34 16.95
C VAL A 363 25.20 -13.56 16.23
N SER A 364 24.38 -14.26 15.45
CA SER A 364 23.39 -13.67 14.53
C SER A 364 22.40 -12.69 15.19
N ARG A 365 22.00 -12.94 16.45
CA ARG A 365 21.14 -12.01 17.23
C ARG A 365 21.80 -10.68 17.61
N LEU A 366 23.13 -10.60 17.63
CA LEU A 366 23.87 -9.33 17.80
C LEU A 366 24.02 -8.58 16.46
N GLY A 367 24.04 -9.31 15.35
CA GLY A 367 24.02 -8.78 13.98
C GLY A 367 25.31 -8.08 13.51
N ARG A 368 26.28 -7.86 14.41
CA ARG A 368 27.60 -7.25 14.14
C ARG A 368 28.63 -7.73 15.16
N LEU A 369 29.90 -7.75 14.77
CA LEU A 369 31.03 -7.99 15.68
C LEU A 369 31.23 -6.82 16.67
N PRO A 370 31.78 -7.08 17.88
CA PRO A 370 32.12 -6.03 18.84
C PRO A 370 33.11 -4.99 18.30
N LYS A 371 32.99 -3.73 18.75
CA LYS A 371 33.95 -2.66 18.42
C LYS A 371 35.39 -2.95 18.86
N THR A 372 35.59 -3.88 19.78
CA THR A 372 36.89 -4.35 20.28
C THR A 372 37.51 -5.45 19.40
N HIS A 373 36.77 -6.03 18.45
CA HIS A 373 37.27 -7.15 17.63
C HIS A 373 38.46 -6.73 16.76
N LYS A 374 39.46 -7.61 16.65
CA LYS A 374 40.74 -7.36 15.94
C LYS A 374 40.56 -6.81 14.52
N ALA A 375 39.60 -7.33 13.76
CA ALA A 375 39.33 -6.87 12.39
C ALA A 375 38.71 -5.47 12.33
N VAL A 376 37.84 -5.12 13.29
CA VAL A 376 37.28 -3.76 13.40
C VAL A 376 38.38 -2.76 13.73
N LYS A 377 39.26 -3.12 14.68
CA LYS A 377 40.44 -2.29 15.03
C LYS A 377 41.49 -2.21 13.92
N ALA A 378 41.57 -3.20 13.02
CA ALA A 378 42.43 -3.14 11.84
C ALA A 378 41.88 -2.15 10.80
N ILE A 379 40.57 -2.19 10.50
CA ILE A 379 39.89 -1.21 9.64
C ILE A 379 40.13 0.21 10.17
N GLU A 380 39.82 0.46 11.45
CA GLU A 380 39.98 1.78 12.08
C GLU A 380 41.45 2.28 12.04
N ARG A 381 42.43 1.41 12.29
CA ARG A 381 43.86 1.76 12.25
C ARG A 381 44.35 2.12 10.84
N ALA A 382 43.75 1.53 9.81
CA ALA A 382 44.04 1.83 8.41
C ALA A 382 43.29 3.07 7.86
N GLY A 383 42.70 3.89 8.73
CA GLY A 383 41.97 5.11 8.33
C GLY A 383 40.56 4.86 7.74
N TRP A 384 40.15 3.60 7.62
CA TRP A 384 38.84 3.20 7.15
C TRP A 384 37.80 3.25 8.29
N GLN A 385 36.54 3.48 7.93
CA GLN A 385 35.41 3.66 8.85
C GLN A 385 34.28 2.68 8.51
N LEU A 386 33.53 2.28 9.54
CA LEU A 386 32.31 1.48 9.41
C LEU A 386 31.07 2.35 9.62
N THR A 387 29.96 1.99 8.97
CA THR A 387 28.66 2.62 9.26
C THR A 387 28.14 2.21 10.65
N GLN A 388 27.07 2.85 11.15
CA GLN A 388 26.46 2.52 12.45
C GLN A 388 26.00 1.05 12.58
N ARG A 389 25.82 0.32 11.47
CA ARG A 389 25.58 -1.13 11.46
C ARG A 389 26.79 -1.96 11.91
N GLY A 390 28.00 -1.41 11.85
CA GLY A 390 29.26 -2.10 12.18
C GLY A 390 29.69 -3.10 11.11
N LEU A 391 30.53 -4.04 11.51
CA LEU A 391 30.95 -5.19 10.69
C LEU A 391 30.04 -6.37 11.01
N GLY A 392 29.12 -6.69 10.10
CA GLY A 392 28.17 -7.79 10.18
C GLY A 392 27.82 -8.30 8.79
N ARG A 393 26.80 -9.17 8.65
CA ARG A 393 26.52 -9.92 7.40
C ARG A 393 26.46 -9.08 6.11
N TRP A 394 26.02 -7.83 6.26
CA TRP A 394 26.18 -6.77 5.28
C TRP A 394 26.86 -5.59 5.96
N ALA A 395 28.09 -5.26 5.55
CA ALA A 395 28.85 -4.12 6.07
C ALA A 395 29.21 -3.14 4.95
N ARG A 396 29.55 -1.90 5.33
CA ARG A 396 30.10 -0.87 4.44
C ARG A 396 31.35 -0.28 5.08
N VAL A 397 32.48 -0.47 4.42
CA VAL A 397 33.80 0.05 4.79
C VAL A 397 34.08 1.25 3.90
N TYR A 398 34.31 2.43 4.47
CA TYR A 398 34.47 3.67 3.70
C TYR A 398 35.53 4.58 4.31
N ARG A 399 36.14 5.44 3.50
CA ARG A 399 36.95 6.57 3.97
C ARG A 399 36.27 7.89 3.62
N GLN A 400 36.61 8.96 4.33
CA GLN A 400 36.08 10.28 3.99
C GLN A 400 36.68 10.80 2.66
N PRO A 401 35.99 11.70 1.92
CA PRO A 401 36.37 12.01 0.54
C PRO A 401 37.55 12.97 0.42
N GLU A 402 38.79 12.46 0.39
CA GLU A 402 39.90 13.21 -0.17
C GLU A 402 39.62 13.52 -1.65
N GLY A 403 39.84 14.78 -2.06
CA GLY A 403 39.53 15.24 -3.42
C GLY A 403 38.05 15.10 -3.83
N GLY A 404 37.12 14.94 -2.88
CA GLY A 404 35.68 14.82 -3.15
C GLY A 404 35.22 13.46 -3.70
N ARG A 405 36.12 12.48 -3.90
CA ARG A 405 35.73 11.12 -4.28
C ARG A 405 35.41 10.29 -3.03
N ARG A 406 34.12 10.02 -2.78
CA ARG A 406 33.71 9.02 -1.78
C ARG A 406 34.20 7.65 -2.22
N VAL A 407 34.96 6.97 -1.37
CA VAL A 407 35.42 5.60 -1.58
C VAL A 407 34.81 4.71 -0.51
N CYS A 408 34.07 3.68 -0.93
CA CYS A 408 33.34 2.76 -0.08
C CYS A 408 33.24 1.40 -0.75
N VAL A 409 33.47 0.33 0.02
CA VAL A 409 33.30 -1.06 -0.40
C VAL A 409 32.27 -1.73 0.51
N GLN A 410 31.36 -2.50 -0.07
CA GLN A 410 30.37 -3.28 0.65
C GLN A 410 30.91 -4.71 0.85
N LEU A 411 30.68 -5.26 2.04
CA LEU A 411 31.00 -6.66 2.34
C LEU A 411 29.69 -7.45 2.47
N CYS A 412 29.61 -8.57 1.77
CA CYS A 412 28.54 -9.55 1.83
C CYS A 412 29.13 -10.87 2.36
N ILE A 413 28.55 -11.42 3.43
CA ILE A 413 29.12 -12.58 4.14
C ILE A 413 28.05 -13.68 4.28
N PRO A 414 27.99 -14.66 3.37
CA PRO A 414 27.00 -15.73 3.37
C PRO A 414 26.98 -16.56 4.66
N GLY A 415 28.14 -16.98 5.19
CA GLY A 415 28.23 -17.69 6.48
C GLY A 415 27.75 -16.91 7.70
N TRP A 416 27.48 -15.60 7.57
CA TRP A 416 26.82 -14.77 8.59
C TRP A 416 25.32 -14.55 8.30
N GLY A 417 24.76 -15.31 7.35
CA GLY A 417 23.36 -15.26 6.92
C GLY A 417 23.04 -14.20 5.87
N ALA A 418 24.04 -13.61 5.21
CA ALA A 418 23.79 -12.84 3.98
C ALA A 418 23.31 -13.78 2.87
N LEU A 419 22.59 -13.26 1.88
CA LEU A 419 22.01 -14.05 0.77
C LEU A 419 21.06 -15.19 1.19
N SER A 420 20.70 -15.28 2.48
CA SER A 420 19.75 -16.26 2.99
C SER A 420 18.32 -15.98 2.53
N ALA A 421 17.45 -17.00 2.60
CA ALA A 421 16.01 -16.86 2.38
C ALA A 421 15.37 -15.76 3.26
N LYS A 422 15.89 -15.53 4.48
CA LYS A 422 15.45 -14.47 5.41
C LYS A 422 15.77 -13.04 4.92
N ASP A 423 16.69 -12.90 3.96
CA ASP A 423 16.96 -11.65 3.22
C ASP A 423 16.33 -11.67 1.80
N HIS A 424 15.44 -12.64 1.52
CA HIS A 424 14.70 -12.87 0.27
C HIS A 424 15.54 -13.12 -0.99
N TRP A 425 16.70 -13.79 -0.85
CA TRP A 425 17.53 -14.14 -2.00
C TRP A 425 17.20 -15.51 -2.61
N ALA A 426 16.81 -16.50 -1.79
CA ALA A 426 16.37 -17.84 -2.22
C ALA A 426 17.31 -18.54 -3.24
N ILE A 427 18.63 -18.41 -3.01
CA ILE A 427 19.66 -19.06 -3.82
C ILE A 427 19.70 -20.55 -3.43
N PRO A 428 19.70 -21.49 -4.40
CA PRO A 428 19.92 -22.91 -4.13
C PRO A 428 21.29 -23.17 -3.52
N GLU A 429 21.41 -24.10 -2.58
CA GLU A 429 22.66 -24.38 -1.86
C GLU A 429 23.82 -24.74 -2.81
N SER A 430 23.54 -25.47 -3.89
CA SER A 430 24.52 -25.77 -4.95
C SER A 430 25.08 -24.54 -5.65
N VAL A 431 24.29 -23.49 -5.82
CA VAL A 431 24.71 -22.20 -6.42
C VAL A 431 25.34 -21.28 -5.38
N LEU A 432 24.98 -21.43 -4.10
CA LEU A 432 25.61 -20.70 -2.99
C LEU A 432 27.01 -21.24 -2.66
N ALA A 433 27.23 -22.54 -2.84
CA ALA A 433 28.49 -23.23 -2.59
C ALA A 433 29.50 -23.12 -3.76
N ASP A 434 29.06 -22.77 -4.98
CA ASP A 434 29.93 -22.49 -6.13
C ASP A 434 30.21 -20.97 -6.23
N PRO A 435 31.46 -20.52 -5.97
CA PRO A 435 31.79 -19.09 -6.02
C PRO A 435 31.62 -18.45 -7.41
N ALA A 436 31.77 -19.20 -8.50
CA ALA A 436 31.63 -18.69 -9.86
C ALA A 436 30.15 -18.58 -10.24
N ALA A 437 29.34 -19.60 -9.97
CA ALA A 437 27.90 -19.55 -10.20
C ALA A 437 27.22 -18.47 -9.34
N LEU A 438 27.67 -18.29 -8.09
CA LEU A 438 27.23 -17.21 -7.21
C LEU A 438 27.58 -15.82 -7.78
N ALA A 439 28.76 -15.67 -8.39
CA ALA A 439 29.19 -14.42 -9.01
C ALA A 439 28.32 -14.08 -10.23
N VAL A 440 28.02 -15.05 -11.09
CA VAL A 440 27.12 -14.90 -12.25
C VAL A 440 25.70 -14.54 -11.80
N LEU A 441 25.15 -15.22 -10.78
CA LEU A 441 23.80 -14.95 -10.25
C LEU A 441 23.69 -13.51 -9.74
N LEU A 442 24.62 -13.10 -8.89
CA LEU A 442 24.61 -11.75 -8.30
C LEU A 442 24.93 -10.68 -9.34
N GLY A 443 25.80 -10.97 -10.31
CA GLY A 443 26.09 -10.11 -11.47
C GLY A 443 24.86 -9.88 -12.35
N THR A 444 24.14 -10.97 -12.64
CA THR A 444 22.87 -10.95 -13.39
C THR A 444 21.78 -10.15 -12.68
N TYR A 445 21.68 -10.25 -11.35
CA TYR A 445 20.81 -9.37 -10.57
C TYR A 445 21.29 -7.90 -10.62
N ALA A 446 22.60 -7.66 -10.52
CA ALA A 446 23.18 -6.32 -10.52
C ALA A 446 22.97 -5.57 -11.83
N GLU A 447 23.05 -6.28 -12.97
CA GLU A 447 22.74 -5.77 -14.32
C GLU A 447 21.27 -5.35 -14.43
N ARG A 448 20.35 -6.23 -14.02
CA ARG A 448 18.89 -6.04 -14.22
C ARG A 448 18.24 -5.13 -13.20
N VAL A 449 18.79 -5.02 -11.98
CA VAL A 449 18.15 -4.32 -10.86
C VAL A 449 19.08 -3.24 -10.32
N ILE A 450 20.02 -3.61 -9.46
CA ILE A 450 21.06 -2.75 -8.89
C ILE A 450 22.12 -3.63 -8.22
N THR A 451 23.37 -3.17 -8.16
CA THR A 451 24.42 -3.77 -7.35
C THR A 451 23.91 -4.11 -5.93
N PRO A 452 24.01 -5.37 -5.47
CA PRO A 452 23.46 -5.79 -4.18
C PRO A 452 23.92 -4.93 -2.99
N CYS A 453 23.00 -4.59 -2.09
CA CYS A 453 23.29 -3.73 -0.93
C CYS A 453 22.59 -4.17 0.38
N GLY A 454 22.24 -5.45 0.46
CA GLY A 454 21.43 -6.03 1.52
C GLY A 454 20.63 -7.23 1.03
N GLY A 455 19.60 -7.61 1.76
CA GLY A 455 18.51 -8.42 1.20
C GLY A 455 17.86 -7.74 0.00
N ALA A 456 17.30 -8.51 -0.93
CA ALA A 456 16.60 -8.00 -2.12
C ALA A 456 15.59 -6.84 -1.84
N PRO A 457 14.84 -6.80 -0.71
CA PRO A 457 13.95 -5.68 -0.39
C PRO A 457 14.69 -4.36 -0.10
N VAL A 458 15.95 -4.43 0.32
CA VAL A 458 16.82 -3.25 0.52
C VAL A 458 17.32 -2.74 -0.83
N SER A 459 17.79 -3.64 -1.70
CA SER A 459 18.17 -3.29 -3.08
C SER A 459 17.01 -2.66 -3.85
N GLY A 460 15.80 -3.21 -3.75
CA GLY A 460 14.59 -2.61 -4.33
C GLY A 460 14.22 -1.22 -3.78
N LEU A 461 14.57 -0.92 -2.53
CA LEU A 461 14.36 0.40 -1.91
C LEU A 461 15.43 1.42 -2.35
N GLU A 462 16.70 1.02 -2.37
CA GLU A 462 17.81 1.87 -2.81
C GLU A 462 17.69 2.18 -4.32
N LEU A 463 17.16 1.24 -5.13
CA LEU A 463 16.82 1.45 -6.54
C LEU A 463 15.89 2.66 -6.77
N MET A 464 14.89 2.88 -5.92
CA MET A 464 14.03 4.07 -6.00
C MET A 464 14.85 5.36 -5.89
N THR A 465 15.84 5.37 -5.00
CA THR A 465 16.74 6.52 -4.79
C THR A 465 17.80 6.64 -5.88
N ALA A 466 18.21 5.53 -6.50
CA ALA A 466 19.15 5.53 -7.62
C ALA A 466 18.53 6.08 -8.92
N LEU A 467 17.23 5.82 -9.15
CA LEU A 467 16.47 6.28 -10.31
C LEU A 467 15.88 7.69 -10.12
N ARG A 468 15.49 8.06 -8.88
CA ARG A 468 15.08 9.42 -8.48
C ARG A 468 16.03 9.97 -7.41
N PRO A 469 17.30 10.28 -7.76
CA PRO A 469 18.26 10.83 -6.81
C PRO A 469 17.88 12.24 -6.37
N ARG A 470 18.01 12.51 -5.07
CA ARG A 470 17.49 13.71 -4.39
C ARG A 470 17.99 15.06 -4.93
N THR A 471 19.21 15.09 -5.44
CA THR A 471 19.96 16.31 -5.74
C THR A 471 20.70 16.19 -7.07
N ARG A 472 20.84 17.34 -7.74
CA ARG A 472 21.64 17.55 -8.94
C ARG A 472 22.69 18.61 -8.64
N TRP A 473 23.88 18.43 -9.21
CA TRP A 473 24.86 19.50 -9.28
C TRP A 473 24.33 20.64 -10.16
N VAL A 474 24.60 21.88 -9.75
CA VAL A 474 24.35 23.10 -10.53
C VAL A 474 25.58 24.01 -10.48
N MET A 475 25.78 24.83 -11.51
CA MET A 475 26.71 25.96 -11.41
C MET A 475 25.96 27.14 -10.79
N ASN A 476 26.54 27.74 -9.75
CA ASN A 476 26.03 28.95 -9.13
C ASN A 476 26.42 30.19 -9.99
N PRO A 477 25.75 31.35 -9.81
CA PRO A 477 26.07 32.57 -10.57
C PRO A 477 27.48 33.12 -10.36
N ASP A 478 28.13 32.75 -9.24
CA ASP A 478 29.52 33.09 -8.90
C ASP A 478 30.56 32.11 -9.50
N GLY A 479 30.12 31.12 -10.30
CA GLY A 479 30.97 30.08 -10.87
C GLY A 479 31.31 28.94 -9.90
N THR A 480 30.77 28.94 -8.68
CA THR A 480 30.95 27.84 -7.72
C THR A 480 30.02 26.65 -8.00
N LYS A 481 30.34 25.49 -7.42
CA LYS A 481 29.57 24.26 -7.61
C LYS A 481 28.51 24.10 -6.51
N GLY A 482 27.26 24.42 -6.85
CA GLY A 482 26.10 24.25 -5.98
C GLY A 482 25.42 22.89 -6.08
N SER A 483 24.39 22.72 -5.26
CA SER A 483 23.49 21.55 -5.25
C SER A 483 22.05 22.04 -5.24
N ALA A 484 21.23 21.53 -6.15
CA ALA A 484 19.80 21.83 -6.22
C ALA A 484 18.98 20.54 -6.16
N LEU A 485 17.71 20.64 -5.78
CA LEU A 485 16.81 19.49 -5.78
C LEU A 485 16.56 18.95 -7.20
N VAL A 486 16.23 17.66 -7.28
CA VAL A 486 15.67 17.03 -8.48
C VAL A 486 14.16 16.98 -8.35
N GLU A 487 13.48 17.53 -9.35
CA GLU A 487 12.03 17.49 -9.51
C GLU A 487 11.50 16.04 -9.50
N GLY A 488 10.37 15.79 -8.84
CA GLY A 488 9.83 14.43 -8.71
C GLY A 488 10.63 13.48 -7.82
N SER A 489 11.39 13.99 -6.83
CA SER A 489 12.22 13.17 -5.93
C SER A 489 11.99 13.42 -4.43
N LEU A 490 12.07 12.35 -3.64
CA LEU A 490 11.97 12.38 -2.18
C LEU A 490 13.29 12.84 -1.56
N HIS A 491 13.37 14.12 -1.23
CA HIS A 491 14.63 14.79 -0.93
C HIS A 491 15.01 14.83 0.56
N HIS A 492 14.03 14.95 1.46
CA HIS A 492 14.23 14.91 2.92
C HIS A 492 13.24 13.95 3.61
N ALA A 493 13.49 13.59 4.87
CA ALA A 493 12.59 12.74 5.64
C ALA A 493 11.44 13.58 6.20
N VAL A 494 10.20 13.13 5.99
CA VAL A 494 8.97 13.84 6.39
C VAL A 494 8.25 13.06 7.49
N ASP A 495 7.71 13.77 8.49
CA ASP A 495 6.91 13.13 9.53
C ASP A 495 5.49 12.86 9.02
N ALA A 496 5.23 11.60 8.66
CA ALA A 496 3.93 11.12 8.19
C ALA A 496 2.77 11.44 9.14
N ALA A 497 1.55 11.51 8.61
CA ALA A 497 0.38 11.95 9.37
C ALA A 497 -0.08 10.89 10.41
N PRO A 498 -0.70 11.30 11.53
CA PRO A 498 -1.01 10.38 12.64
C PRO A 498 -1.85 9.16 12.26
N CYS A 499 -2.75 9.25 11.27
CA CYS A 499 -3.57 8.12 10.81
C CYS A 499 -2.78 7.08 9.98
N GLU A 500 -1.63 7.42 9.43
CA GLU A 500 -0.87 6.60 8.46
C GLU A 500 0.16 5.68 9.14
N VAL A 501 0.65 6.13 10.30
CA VAL A 501 1.80 5.54 10.98
C VAL A 501 1.43 4.22 11.67
N PRO A 502 2.35 3.24 11.75
CA PRO A 502 2.13 2.05 12.57
C PRO A 502 2.08 2.44 14.05
N ASP A 503 1.33 1.71 14.85
CA ASP A 503 0.94 2.09 16.21
C ASP A 503 2.11 2.20 17.21
N MET A 504 3.24 1.60 16.88
CA MET A 504 4.51 1.74 17.61
C MET A 504 5.22 3.10 17.39
N HIS A 505 4.76 3.92 16.44
CA HIS A 505 5.37 5.20 16.04
C HIS A 505 5.14 6.31 17.08
N PRO A 506 6.11 7.23 17.30
CA PRO A 506 5.94 8.33 18.24
C PRO A 506 4.67 9.17 18.01
N ARG A 507 4.25 9.36 16.75
CA ARG A 507 3.03 10.10 16.38
C ARG A 507 1.71 9.31 16.50
N ALA A 508 1.74 8.01 16.81
CA ALA A 508 0.51 7.22 16.97
C ALA A 508 -0.36 7.71 18.15
N LYS A 509 0.27 8.41 19.11
CA LYS A 509 -0.39 9.12 20.24
C LYS A 509 -1.16 10.38 19.85
N GLU A 510 -0.96 10.90 18.64
CA GLU A 510 -1.63 12.10 18.11
C GLU A 510 -2.95 11.76 17.39
N ARG A 511 -3.27 10.46 17.26
CA ARG A 511 -4.56 10.00 16.77
C ARG A 511 -5.65 10.29 17.81
N GLN A 512 -6.85 10.59 17.33
CA GLN A 512 -8.05 10.77 18.15
C GLN A 512 -8.41 9.50 18.98
N GLY A 513 -7.89 8.33 18.61
CA GLY A 513 -7.98 7.08 19.37
C GLY A 513 -7.18 5.92 18.76
N ASP A 514 -7.40 4.71 19.28
CA ASP A 514 -6.74 3.46 18.86
C ASP A 514 -7.55 2.63 17.84
N GLY A 515 -8.82 2.96 17.59
CA GLY A 515 -9.74 2.15 16.78
C GLY A 515 -9.54 2.29 15.27
N PRO A 516 -10.15 1.40 14.46
CA PRO A 516 -9.99 1.39 13.00
C PRO A 516 -10.40 2.72 12.34
N GLU A 517 -11.41 3.41 12.86
CA GLU A 517 -11.86 4.74 12.43
C GLU A 517 -10.78 5.84 12.53
N HIS A 518 -9.71 5.59 13.30
CA HIS A 518 -8.60 6.50 13.51
C HIS A 518 -7.30 6.09 12.77
N VAL A 519 -7.31 4.99 12.00
CA VAL A 519 -6.13 4.43 11.33
C VAL A 519 -6.42 4.14 9.85
N MET A 520 -5.54 4.60 8.96
CA MET A 520 -5.62 4.29 7.54
C MET A 520 -5.17 2.83 7.30
N ALA A 521 -6.14 1.92 7.35
CA ALA A 521 -5.95 0.46 7.28
C ALA A 521 -5.78 -0.06 5.83
N GLU A 522 -4.95 0.61 5.03
CA GLU A 522 -4.72 0.26 3.62
C GLU A 522 -3.78 -0.93 3.47
N GLU A 523 -4.36 -2.12 3.66
CA GLU A 523 -3.77 -3.43 3.47
C GLU A 523 -4.51 -4.21 2.35
N SER A 524 -3.91 -5.31 1.87
CA SER A 524 -4.55 -6.18 0.87
C SER A 524 -5.62 -7.08 1.51
N TRP A 525 -6.53 -7.60 0.69
CA TRP A 525 -7.60 -8.47 1.17
C TRP A 525 -7.11 -9.81 1.72
N ASP A 526 -7.81 -10.22 2.77
CA ASP A 526 -7.90 -11.59 3.26
C ASP A 526 -9.38 -11.89 3.49
N TRP A 527 -10.08 -12.37 2.45
CA TRP A 527 -11.54 -12.49 2.42
C TRP A 527 -11.96 -13.79 1.75
N HIS A 528 -13.05 -14.38 2.22
CA HIS A 528 -13.79 -15.40 1.51
C HIS A 528 -15.29 -15.08 1.54
N ARG A 529 -16.02 -15.56 0.52
CA ARG A 529 -17.46 -15.42 0.44
C ARG A 529 -18.11 -16.29 1.53
N PRO A 530 -19.11 -15.77 2.28
CA PRO A 530 -19.97 -16.59 3.14
C PRO A 530 -20.60 -17.76 2.37
N ALA A 531 -20.64 -18.95 2.98
CA ALA A 531 -21.06 -20.18 2.30
C ALA A 531 -22.53 -20.14 1.83
N ASP A 532 -23.40 -19.44 2.56
CA ASP A 532 -24.81 -19.18 2.22
C ASP A 532 -24.98 -18.35 0.93
N LEU A 533 -23.95 -17.57 0.55
CA LEU A 533 -23.93 -16.80 -0.69
C LEU A 533 -23.32 -17.57 -1.88
N VAL A 534 -23.05 -18.87 -1.74
CA VAL A 534 -22.68 -19.79 -2.83
C VAL A 534 -23.91 -20.59 -3.24
N ASP A 535 -24.42 -20.36 -4.46
CA ASP A 535 -25.67 -20.96 -4.92
C ASP A 535 -25.50 -22.37 -5.52
N GLU A 536 -26.61 -23.07 -5.75
CA GLU A 536 -26.60 -24.46 -6.22
C GLU A 536 -25.98 -24.61 -7.62
N SER A 537 -26.08 -23.60 -8.49
CA SER A 537 -25.45 -23.62 -9.82
C SER A 537 -23.93 -23.52 -9.76
N GLU A 538 -23.39 -22.95 -8.68
CA GLU A 538 -21.96 -22.99 -8.37
C GLU A 538 -21.58 -24.30 -7.65
N ARG A 539 -22.42 -24.81 -6.73
CA ARG A 539 -22.13 -26.03 -5.96
C ARG A 539 -22.01 -27.29 -6.80
N ILE A 540 -22.72 -27.38 -7.93
CA ILE A 540 -22.60 -28.49 -8.89
C ILE A 540 -21.30 -28.46 -9.72
N LEU A 541 -20.47 -27.41 -9.61
CA LEU A 541 -19.21 -27.32 -10.34
C LEU A 541 -18.11 -28.14 -9.65
N ALA A 542 -17.35 -28.91 -10.42
CA ALA A 542 -16.40 -29.87 -9.84
C ALA A 542 -15.14 -29.22 -9.22
N TRP A 543 -14.76 -28.01 -9.64
CA TRP A 543 -13.46 -27.41 -9.30
C TRP A 543 -13.57 -25.98 -8.76
N ALA A 544 -12.60 -25.64 -7.91
CA ALA A 544 -12.21 -24.27 -7.62
C ALA A 544 -10.83 -24.00 -8.27
N VAL A 545 -10.69 -22.83 -8.92
CA VAL A 545 -9.50 -22.45 -9.69
C VAL A 545 -8.97 -21.10 -9.21
N GLY A 546 -7.67 -21.05 -8.87
CA GLY A 546 -6.96 -19.86 -8.40
C GLY A 546 -6.28 -19.07 -9.52
N LEU A 547 -6.58 -17.77 -9.60
CA LEU A 547 -6.00 -16.81 -10.53
C LEU A 547 -5.19 -15.76 -9.77
N ASP A 548 -3.86 -15.80 -9.87
CA ASP A 548 -2.96 -14.82 -9.21
C ASP A 548 -2.51 -13.72 -10.16
N THR A 549 -2.52 -12.47 -9.68
CA THR A 549 -2.13 -11.29 -10.46
C THR A 549 -0.62 -11.07 -10.42
N ASN A 550 0.05 -11.35 -11.56
CA ASN A 550 1.50 -11.25 -11.71
C ASN A 550 2.03 -9.88 -11.25
N THR A 551 2.75 -9.86 -10.13
CA THR A 551 3.39 -8.68 -9.52
C THR A 551 2.42 -7.51 -9.25
N ALA A 552 1.24 -7.79 -8.67
CA ALA A 552 0.15 -6.82 -8.50
C ALA A 552 0.58 -5.41 -7.99
N PHE A 553 1.36 -5.31 -6.91
CA PHE A 553 1.84 -4.02 -6.39
C PHE A 553 2.81 -3.28 -7.32
N LEU A 554 3.60 -4.01 -8.12
CA LEU A 554 4.45 -3.40 -9.14
C LEU A 554 3.55 -2.77 -10.22
N ALA A 555 2.58 -3.52 -10.73
CA ALA A 555 1.60 -3.01 -11.70
C ALA A 555 0.79 -1.81 -11.16
N ALA A 556 0.44 -1.81 -9.88
CA ALA A 556 -0.28 -0.71 -9.22
C ALA A 556 0.57 0.55 -8.98
N SER A 557 1.91 0.45 -9.04
CA SER A 557 2.82 1.60 -8.91
C SER A 557 3.04 2.38 -10.20
N ALA A 558 2.67 1.81 -11.36
CA ALA A 558 2.83 2.42 -12.68
C ALA A 558 2.04 3.74 -12.77
N ARG A 559 2.74 4.85 -13.06
CA ARG A 559 2.21 6.22 -13.15
C ARG A 559 1.41 6.70 -11.93
N LEU A 560 1.52 6.03 -10.78
CA LEU A 560 0.79 6.38 -9.58
C LEU A 560 1.28 7.74 -9.05
N VAL A 561 0.38 8.73 -9.05
CA VAL A 561 0.66 10.04 -8.44
C VAL A 561 0.69 9.87 -6.93
N VAL A 562 1.82 10.26 -6.32
CA VAL A 562 2.03 10.19 -4.87
C VAL A 562 2.65 11.48 -4.36
N GLY A 563 2.44 11.78 -3.08
CA GLY A 563 2.92 13.02 -2.48
C GLY A 563 4.45 13.08 -2.44
N LEU A 564 5.00 14.27 -2.64
CA LEU A 564 6.43 14.55 -2.55
C LEU A 564 6.74 15.41 -1.33
N SER A 565 5.82 16.32 -0.95
CA SER A 565 5.88 17.10 0.30
C SER A 565 5.61 16.28 1.56
N GLU A 566 5.78 16.96 2.70
CA GLU A 566 5.12 16.70 3.97
C GLU A 566 3.57 16.82 3.86
N PRO A 567 2.81 16.24 4.83
CA PRO A 567 1.35 16.27 4.81
C PRO A 567 0.76 17.51 5.52
N VAL A 568 -0.14 18.22 4.84
CA VAL A 568 -0.90 19.37 5.38
C VAL A 568 -2.25 18.88 5.91
N HIS A 569 -2.62 19.24 7.14
CA HIS A 569 -3.94 18.92 7.72
C HIS A 569 -4.97 19.98 7.30
N GLU A 570 -6.05 19.53 6.67
CA GLU A 570 -7.14 20.38 6.19
C GLU A 570 -8.49 19.85 6.72
N LEU A 571 -9.41 20.77 7.02
CA LEU A 571 -10.74 20.47 7.55
C LEU A 571 -11.80 20.74 6.47
N ASN A 572 -12.69 19.77 6.26
CA ASN A 572 -13.69 19.77 5.18
C ASN A 572 -13.12 20.03 3.75
N PRO A 573 -11.95 19.48 3.36
CA PRO A 573 -11.38 19.76 2.03
C PRO A 573 -12.24 19.18 0.91
N ALA A 574 -12.31 19.90 -0.22
CA ALA A 574 -12.90 19.35 -1.44
C ALA A 574 -12.03 18.19 -1.97
N PHE A 575 -12.66 17.10 -2.42
CA PHE A 575 -11.93 15.95 -2.94
C PHE A 575 -11.44 16.20 -4.38
N ASP A 576 -10.12 16.30 -4.57
CA ASP A 576 -9.48 16.18 -5.88
C ASP A 576 -8.68 14.87 -5.94
N PRO A 577 -9.01 13.92 -6.83
CA PRO A 577 -8.26 12.66 -6.99
C PRO A 577 -6.81 12.86 -7.48
N LYS A 578 -6.41 14.07 -7.87
CA LYS A 578 -5.01 14.42 -8.21
C LYS A 578 -4.16 14.79 -6.99
N ILE A 579 -4.77 15.12 -5.84
CA ILE A 579 -4.05 15.52 -4.63
C ILE A 579 -3.87 14.28 -3.74
N PRO A 580 -2.66 13.67 -3.70
CA PRO A 580 -2.44 12.47 -2.90
C PRO A 580 -2.43 12.80 -1.41
N GLY A 581 -3.12 11.98 -0.63
CA GLY A 581 -3.25 12.13 0.81
C GLY A 581 -4.08 11.03 1.47
N ALA A 582 -4.14 11.10 2.79
CA ALA A 582 -5.08 10.34 3.60
C ALA A 582 -6.34 11.20 3.82
N TRP A 583 -7.52 10.66 3.52
CA TRP A 583 -8.79 11.38 3.55
C TRP A 583 -9.72 10.71 4.56
N LYS A 584 -10.33 11.49 5.46
CA LYS A 584 -11.35 11.03 6.41
C LYS A 584 -12.73 11.20 5.77
N VAL A 585 -13.33 10.10 5.34
CA VAL A 585 -14.58 10.10 4.54
C VAL A 585 -15.52 9.04 5.10
N ASP A 586 -16.83 9.24 5.01
CA ASP A 586 -17.79 8.16 5.20
C ASP A 586 -18.02 7.44 3.86
N LEU A 587 -17.67 6.15 3.82
CA LEU A 587 -17.89 5.26 2.67
C LEU A 587 -18.94 4.18 2.94
N SER A 588 -19.61 4.21 4.10
CA SER A 588 -20.64 3.23 4.50
C SER A 588 -21.90 3.29 3.63
N GLY A 589 -22.22 4.48 3.09
CA GLY A 589 -23.43 4.74 2.32
C GLY A 589 -23.53 4.04 0.96
N LEU A 590 -22.46 3.41 0.47
CA LEU A 590 -22.47 2.68 -0.80
C LEU A 590 -22.75 1.19 -0.57
N ASP A 591 -23.77 0.68 -1.25
CA ASP A 591 -24.19 -0.72 -1.22
C ASP A 591 -23.53 -1.49 -2.39
N LEU A 592 -23.01 -2.68 -2.12
CA LEU A 592 -22.34 -3.54 -3.10
C LEU A 592 -22.88 -4.97 -3.01
N ASP A 593 -22.82 -5.71 -4.12
CA ASP A 593 -23.12 -7.14 -4.14
C ASP A 593 -22.22 -7.88 -3.13
N PRO A 594 -22.78 -8.55 -2.10
CA PRO A 594 -22.00 -9.15 -1.03
C PRO A 594 -21.19 -10.38 -1.47
N ARG A 595 -21.36 -10.83 -2.73
CA ARG A 595 -20.50 -11.84 -3.37
C ARG A 595 -19.18 -11.24 -3.90
N LEU A 596 -18.96 -9.94 -3.74
CA LEU A 596 -17.67 -9.27 -3.96
C LEU A 596 -17.13 -8.72 -2.63
N PRO A 597 -15.81 -8.81 -2.37
CA PRO A 597 -15.21 -8.17 -1.20
C PRO A 597 -15.29 -6.64 -1.35
N ASN A 598 -15.71 -5.95 -0.28
CA ASN A 598 -15.79 -4.50 -0.28
C ASN A 598 -14.40 -3.86 -0.54
N PRO A 599 -14.26 -2.92 -1.48
CA PRO A 599 -12.97 -2.34 -1.88
C PRO A 599 -12.44 -1.29 -0.90
N PHE A 600 -13.20 -0.91 0.13
CA PHE A 600 -12.81 0.12 1.10
C PHE A 600 -12.12 -0.45 2.34
N THR A 601 -12.27 -1.74 2.63
CA THR A 601 -11.67 -2.42 3.80
C THR A 601 -10.69 -3.52 3.38
N PRO A 602 -9.71 -3.88 4.23
CA PRO A 602 -8.86 -5.06 4.02
C PRO A 602 -9.56 -6.38 4.38
N THR A 603 -10.64 -6.34 5.17
CA THR A 603 -11.45 -7.54 5.48
C THR A 603 -12.45 -7.88 4.39
N GLY A 604 -12.75 -6.95 3.47
CA GLY A 604 -13.83 -7.11 2.48
C GLY A 604 -15.23 -6.84 3.05
N GLU A 605 -15.34 -6.44 4.32
CA GLU A 605 -16.59 -6.04 4.95
C GLU A 605 -16.98 -4.59 4.60
N ARG A 606 -18.26 -4.25 4.70
CA ARG A 606 -18.76 -2.87 4.50
C ARG A 606 -18.30 -1.95 5.65
N PRO A 607 -17.76 -0.75 5.37
CA PRO A 607 -17.52 0.26 6.41
C PRO A 607 -18.81 0.62 7.17
N THR A 608 -18.72 0.83 8.48
CA THR A 608 -19.86 1.19 9.35
C THR A 608 -19.99 2.69 9.64
N GLY A 609 -19.10 3.51 9.07
CA GLY A 609 -19.10 4.97 9.21
C GLY A 609 -17.81 5.61 8.69
N PRO A 610 -17.46 6.82 9.16
CA PRO A 610 -16.26 7.54 8.73
C PRO A 610 -14.94 6.81 9.05
N GLY A 611 -14.05 6.71 8.07
CA GLY A 611 -12.72 6.12 8.20
C GLY A 611 -11.65 6.88 7.41
N TRP A 612 -10.38 6.54 7.63
CA TRP A 612 -9.24 7.10 6.88
C TRP A 612 -8.87 6.23 5.69
N TYR A 613 -8.85 6.81 4.50
CA TYR A 613 -8.61 6.11 3.24
C TYR A 613 -7.54 6.81 2.40
N ALA A 614 -6.78 6.04 1.61
CA ALA A 614 -5.88 6.61 0.62
C ALA A 614 -6.67 7.13 -0.59
N THR A 615 -6.10 8.10 -1.29
CA THR A 615 -6.74 8.77 -2.45
C THR A 615 -7.28 7.80 -3.52
N PRO A 616 -6.61 6.68 -3.87
CA PRO A 616 -7.16 5.71 -4.84
C PRO A 616 -8.46 5.06 -4.37
N THR A 617 -8.62 4.78 -3.07
CA THR A 617 -9.82 4.19 -2.47
C THR A 617 -11.00 5.17 -2.57
N VAL A 618 -10.79 6.45 -2.24
CA VAL A 618 -11.84 7.49 -2.32
C VAL A 618 -12.19 7.80 -3.78
N ALA A 619 -11.20 7.87 -4.67
CA ALA A 619 -11.42 8.04 -6.10
C ALA A 619 -12.25 6.87 -6.68
N TYR A 620 -12.06 5.65 -6.18
CA TYR A 620 -12.86 4.50 -6.60
C TYR A 620 -14.28 4.51 -6.02
N ALA A 621 -14.50 5.04 -4.81
CA ALA A 621 -15.85 5.28 -4.31
C ALA A 621 -16.63 6.24 -5.22
N VAL A 622 -15.98 7.28 -5.75
CA VAL A 622 -16.56 8.19 -6.75
C VAL A 622 -16.80 7.49 -8.10
N GLU A 623 -15.89 6.61 -8.55
CA GLU A 623 -16.10 5.77 -9.76
C GLU A 623 -17.32 4.84 -9.62
N LEU A 624 -17.57 4.34 -8.41
CA LEU A 624 -18.75 3.53 -8.06
C LEU A 624 -20.02 4.38 -7.80
N GLY A 625 -19.94 5.71 -7.91
CA GLY A 625 -21.09 6.63 -7.84
C GLY A 625 -21.33 7.34 -6.51
N LEU A 626 -20.46 7.18 -5.49
CA LEU A 626 -20.63 7.86 -4.20
C LEU A 626 -20.28 9.36 -4.31
N GLN A 627 -21.17 10.21 -3.79
CA GLN A 627 -20.86 11.63 -3.55
C GLN A 627 -20.04 11.77 -2.26
N VAL A 628 -18.72 11.69 -2.39
CA VAL A 628 -17.81 11.83 -1.25
C VAL A 628 -17.78 13.25 -0.69
N ARG A 629 -17.77 13.37 0.64
CA ARG A 629 -17.59 14.64 1.37
C ARG A 629 -16.55 14.43 2.48
N PRO A 630 -15.26 14.74 2.25
CA PRO A 630 -14.24 14.59 3.26
C PRO A 630 -14.49 15.48 4.48
N LEU A 631 -14.31 14.92 5.68
CA LEU A 631 -14.38 15.64 6.95
C LEU A 631 -13.03 16.26 7.32
N GLU A 632 -11.95 15.53 7.05
CA GLU A 632 -10.56 15.91 7.29
C GLU A 632 -9.69 15.33 6.16
N GLY A 633 -8.54 15.96 5.89
CA GLY A 633 -7.55 15.43 4.95
C GLY A 633 -6.12 15.71 5.43
N TRP A 634 -5.19 14.81 5.15
CA TRP A 634 -3.74 15.00 5.27
C TRP A 634 -3.13 14.96 3.87
N LEU A 635 -3.07 16.11 3.22
CA LEU A 635 -2.86 16.27 1.78
C LEU A 635 -1.41 16.63 1.43
N ARG A 636 -0.95 16.26 0.23
CA ARG A 636 0.37 16.67 -0.32
C ARG A 636 0.17 17.42 -1.63
N HIS A 637 0.42 18.72 -1.60
CA HIS A 637 0.25 19.60 -2.76
C HIS A 637 1.41 19.52 -3.76
N ASP A 638 2.64 19.24 -3.30
CA ASP A 638 3.71 18.74 -4.18
C ASP A 638 3.52 17.22 -4.37
N SER A 639 3.41 16.78 -5.62
CA SER A 639 3.06 15.41 -5.97
C SER A 639 3.56 15.01 -7.36
N GLY A 640 3.73 13.71 -7.59
CA GLY A 640 4.08 13.20 -8.92
C GLY A 640 4.32 11.70 -9.00
N PRO A 641 4.62 11.19 -10.21
CA PRO A 641 4.89 9.78 -10.47
C PRO A 641 6.32 9.38 -10.03
N TYR A 642 6.54 9.35 -8.71
CA TYR A 642 7.85 9.03 -8.11
C TYR A 642 8.30 7.61 -8.47
N LEU A 643 7.39 6.63 -8.38
CA LEU A 643 7.68 5.20 -8.59
C LEU A 643 7.76 4.78 -10.07
N ASP A 644 7.43 5.64 -11.03
CA ASP A 644 7.25 5.23 -12.43
C ASP A 644 8.53 4.69 -13.09
N PRO A 645 9.74 5.30 -12.94
CA PRO A 645 10.97 4.71 -13.47
C PRO A 645 11.35 3.42 -12.75
N TRP A 646 10.99 3.29 -11.46
CA TRP A 646 11.22 2.08 -10.67
C TRP A 646 10.30 0.93 -11.14
N TYR A 647 9.06 1.26 -11.51
CA TYR A 647 8.15 0.36 -12.21
C TYR A 647 8.73 -0.07 -13.57
N GLU A 648 9.13 0.87 -14.43
CA GLU A 648 9.68 0.56 -15.76
C GLU A 648 10.93 -0.33 -15.66
N HIS A 649 11.85 -0.02 -14.74
CA HIS A 649 13.10 -0.76 -14.54
C HIS A 649 12.84 -2.19 -14.03
N LEU A 650 12.06 -2.35 -12.95
CA LEU A 650 11.72 -3.68 -12.43
C LEU A 650 10.80 -4.48 -13.36
N ARG A 651 9.95 -3.82 -14.14
CA ARG A 651 9.19 -4.47 -15.23
C ARG A 651 10.15 -5.04 -16.27
N SER A 652 11.12 -4.26 -16.73
CA SER A 652 12.11 -4.74 -17.71
C SER A 652 12.89 -5.93 -17.14
N ALA A 653 13.40 -5.82 -15.91
CA ALA A 653 14.10 -6.89 -15.21
C ALA A 653 13.28 -8.20 -15.13
N TYR A 654 12.01 -8.07 -14.74
CA TYR A 654 11.09 -9.21 -14.63
C TYR A 654 10.80 -9.84 -16.00
N MET A 655 10.55 -9.04 -17.04
CA MET A 655 10.23 -9.57 -18.37
C MET A 655 11.42 -10.28 -19.02
N THR A 656 12.63 -9.71 -18.96
CA THR A 656 13.86 -10.37 -19.45
C THR A 656 14.14 -11.67 -18.71
N THR A 657 13.87 -11.75 -17.40
CA THR A 657 14.02 -13.01 -16.64
C THR A 657 12.96 -14.06 -17.04
N MET A 658 11.69 -13.68 -17.23
CA MET A 658 10.65 -14.60 -17.70
C MET A 658 10.93 -15.11 -19.12
N GLU A 659 11.46 -14.27 -20.00
CA GLU A 659 11.87 -14.63 -21.36
C GLU A 659 13.04 -15.63 -21.37
N ARG A 660 14.09 -15.41 -20.56
CA ARG A 660 15.18 -16.38 -20.38
C ARG A 660 14.73 -17.71 -19.77
N LEU A 661 13.68 -17.69 -18.94
CA LEU A 661 13.03 -18.89 -18.40
C LEU A 661 11.99 -19.51 -19.37
N GLY A 662 12.04 -19.15 -20.66
CA GLY A 662 11.24 -19.77 -21.72
C GLY A 662 9.81 -19.24 -21.87
N VAL A 663 9.42 -18.18 -21.16
CA VAL A 663 8.06 -17.61 -21.19
C VAL A 663 8.05 -16.16 -21.70
N PRO A 664 8.29 -15.93 -23.00
CA PRO A 664 8.26 -14.59 -23.59
C PRO A 664 6.87 -13.95 -23.50
N ALA A 665 6.84 -12.61 -23.47
CA ALA A 665 5.65 -11.83 -23.11
C ALA A 665 4.45 -11.98 -24.07
N ASP A 666 4.69 -12.46 -25.29
CA ASP A 666 3.69 -12.67 -26.34
C ASP A 666 3.26 -14.14 -26.50
N LEU A 667 3.85 -15.08 -25.74
CA LEU A 667 3.52 -16.52 -25.85
C LEU A 667 2.03 -16.75 -25.61
N ALA A 668 1.46 -16.14 -24.57
CA ALA A 668 0.02 -16.13 -24.23
C ALA A 668 -0.91 -15.47 -25.27
N VAL A 669 -0.36 -15.06 -26.42
CA VAL A 669 -1.08 -14.46 -27.56
C VAL A 669 -0.84 -15.26 -28.85
N ARG A 670 0.32 -15.92 -28.98
CA ARG A 670 0.66 -16.82 -30.10
C ARG A 670 0.17 -18.25 -29.88
N ASP A 671 0.34 -18.76 -28.67
CA ASP A 671 -0.03 -20.12 -28.27
C ASP A 671 -0.33 -20.14 -26.75
N LEU A 672 -1.62 -20.18 -26.42
CA LEU A 672 -2.07 -20.18 -25.03
C LEU A 672 -1.83 -21.52 -24.33
N GLY A 673 -1.76 -22.63 -25.08
CA GLY A 673 -1.45 -23.96 -24.54
C GLY A 673 0.00 -24.05 -24.10
N ALA A 674 0.92 -23.71 -25.00
CA ALA A 674 2.35 -23.63 -24.69
C ALA A 674 2.65 -22.60 -23.58
N HIS A 675 1.90 -21.50 -23.50
CA HIS A 675 2.01 -20.58 -22.37
C HIS A 675 1.67 -21.22 -21.02
N LEU A 676 0.57 -22.00 -20.96
CA LEU A 676 0.16 -22.68 -19.73
C LEU A 676 1.15 -23.78 -19.34
N GLU A 677 1.64 -24.58 -20.29
CA GLU A 677 2.68 -25.59 -20.01
C GLU A 677 3.96 -24.93 -19.48
N ALA A 678 4.49 -23.92 -20.19
CA ALA A 678 5.72 -23.24 -19.80
C ALA A 678 5.59 -22.52 -18.43
N MET A 679 4.41 -22.04 -18.07
CA MET A 679 4.13 -21.48 -16.74
C MET A 679 4.07 -22.56 -15.64
N ALA A 680 3.46 -23.73 -15.91
CA ALA A 680 3.42 -24.84 -14.97
C ALA A 680 4.81 -25.45 -14.71
N ARG A 681 5.62 -25.52 -15.76
CA ARG A 681 6.99 -26.05 -15.76
C ARG A 681 8.06 -25.03 -15.39
N LEU A 682 7.70 -23.78 -15.10
CA LEU A 682 8.63 -22.69 -14.76
C LEU A 682 9.62 -23.07 -13.64
N LYS A 683 9.20 -23.90 -12.69
CA LYS A 683 10.03 -24.44 -11.58
C LYS A 683 11.16 -25.39 -12.01
N GLU A 684 11.13 -25.88 -13.25
CA GLU A 684 12.16 -26.74 -13.87
C GLU A 684 13.23 -25.91 -14.62
N GLY A 685 13.07 -24.58 -14.69
CA GLY A 685 14.03 -23.69 -15.33
C GLY A 685 15.36 -23.57 -14.57
N ASP A 686 16.30 -22.81 -15.15
CA ASP A 686 17.64 -22.63 -14.57
C ASP A 686 17.57 -22.13 -13.10
N PRO A 687 18.21 -22.82 -12.13
CA PRO A 687 18.09 -22.47 -10.72
C PRO A 687 18.66 -21.09 -10.35
N ALA A 688 19.63 -20.56 -11.10
CA ALA A 688 20.18 -19.23 -10.85
C ALA A 688 19.27 -18.12 -11.40
N GLU A 689 18.74 -18.26 -12.61
CA GLU A 689 17.70 -17.38 -13.17
C GLU A 689 16.41 -17.41 -12.35
N LEU A 690 16.04 -18.57 -11.76
CA LEU A 690 14.92 -18.67 -10.81
C LEU A 690 15.18 -17.92 -9.49
N ALA A 691 16.41 -17.99 -8.94
CA ALA A 691 16.79 -17.18 -7.78
C ALA A 691 16.80 -15.67 -8.10
N VAL A 692 17.28 -15.27 -9.28
CA VAL A 692 17.19 -13.89 -9.78
C VAL A 692 15.72 -13.46 -9.94
N LEU A 693 14.84 -14.32 -10.46
CA LEU A 693 13.41 -14.07 -10.57
C LEU A 693 12.76 -13.84 -9.20
N HIS A 694 13.11 -14.67 -8.21
CA HIS A 694 12.65 -14.49 -6.84
C HIS A 694 13.16 -13.17 -6.24
N ALA A 695 14.46 -12.87 -6.38
CA ALA A 695 15.04 -11.63 -5.90
C ALA A 695 14.43 -10.39 -6.55
N ILE A 696 14.09 -10.41 -7.85
CA ILE A 696 13.35 -9.33 -8.55
C ILE A 696 11.94 -9.17 -7.94
N LYS A 697 11.19 -10.26 -7.79
CA LYS A 697 9.84 -10.23 -7.17
C LYS A 697 9.88 -9.70 -5.73
N ALA A 698 10.88 -10.08 -4.94
CA ALA A 698 11.10 -9.56 -3.59
C ALA A 698 11.52 -8.08 -3.57
N SER A 699 12.33 -7.65 -4.54
CA SER A 699 12.71 -6.24 -4.73
C SER A 699 11.49 -5.35 -4.98
N ALA A 700 10.47 -5.87 -5.68
CA ALA A 700 9.18 -5.21 -5.84
C ALA A 700 8.29 -5.31 -4.58
N LYS A 701 7.80 -6.52 -4.24
CA LYS A 701 6.74 -6.74 -3.23
C LYS A 701 7.20 -6.30 -1.83
N SER A 702 8.38 -6.74 -1.39
CA SER A 702 8.93 -6.37 -0.09
C SER A 702 9.63 -5.00 -0.10
N GLY A 703 10.05 -4.49 -1.27
CA GLY A 703 10.55 -3.12 -1.44
C GLY A 703 9.47 -2.07 -1.15
N ILE A 704 8.24 -2.26 -1.62
CA ILE A 704 7.08 -1.44 -1.20
C ILE A 704 6.80 -1.60 0.31
N GLY A 705 6.98 -2.80 0.87
CA GLY A 705 6.91 -3.03 2.31
C GLY A 705 7.90 -2.19 3.14
N LYS A 706 9.10 -1.91 2.60
CA LYS A 706 10.12 -1.07 3.26
C LYS A 706 9.74 0.41 3.40
N LEU A 707 8.72 0.88 2.68
CA LEU A 707 8.20 2.24 2.82
C LEU A 707 7.48 2.46 4.16
N ARG A 708 6.95 1.41 4.80
CA ARG A 708 6.37 1.44 6.16
C ARG A 708 7.15 0.52 7.10
N GLU A 709 8.48 0.56 7.00
CA GLU A 709 9.36 -0.32 7.79
C GLU A 709 9.23 -0.07 9.29
N LYS A 710 8.77 -1.09 10.01
CA LYS A 710 8.75 -1.19 11.47
C LYS A 710 10.17 -1.22 12.06
N PRO A 711 10.38 -0.85 13.34
CA PRO A 711 11.64 -1.01 14.04
C PRO A 711 12.09 -2.47 14.09
N ARG A 712 13.40 -2.68 14.26
CA ARG A 712 14.04 -4.01 14.30
C ARG A 712 15.02 -4.11 15.46
N GLY A 713 15.09 -5.30 16.08
CA GLY A 713 16.00 -5.60 17.19
C GLY A 713 15.32 -5.51 18.57
N LEU A 714 15.94 -6.12 19.58
CA LEU A 714 15.38 -6.25 20.94
C LEU A 714 15.51 -4.97 21.80
N GLY A 715 16.33 -4.00 21.38
CA GLY A 715 16.58 -2.76 22.13
C GLY A 715 15.63 -1.60 21.81
N TYR A 716 14.55 -1.84 21.06
CA TYR A 716 13.55 -0.81 20.74
C TYR A 716 12.49 -0.70 21.84
N LYS A 717 12.17 0.52 22.30
CA LYS A 717 11.04 0.78 23.21
C LYS A 717 9.85 1.36 22.44
N PHE A 718 8.64 0.95 22.82
CA PHE A 718 7.42 1.39 22.17
C PHE A 718 7.26 2.93 22.23
N GLY A 719 7.08 3.58 21.08
CA GLY A 719 6.94 5.03 20.97
C GLY A 719 8.24 5.84 20.80
N GLU A 720 9.42 5.21 20.72
CA GLU A 720 10.67 5.90 20.36
C GLU A 720 10.85 6.03 18.82
N ARG A 721 11.72 6.93 18.33
CA ARG A 721 12.08 6.96 16.90
C ARG A 721 13.06 5.82 16.57
N TRP A 722 13.01 5.30 15.35
CA TRP A 722 13.97 4.30 14.85
C TRP A 722 14.59 4.71 13.52
N SER A 723 15.75 4.13 13.20
CA SER A 723 16.62 4.54 12.08
C SER A 723 16.02 4.42 10.66
N ALA A 724 14.80 3.93 10.50
CA ALA A 724 14.11 3.97 9.21
C ALA A 724 13.34 5.29 9.00
N LEU A 725 12.92 5.96 10.07
CA LEU A 725 12.20 7.25 9.99
C LEU A 725 13.07 8.37 9.41
N GLU A 726 14.40 8.23 9.53
CA GLU A 726 15.38 9.17 8.97
C GLU A 726 15.62 8.97 7.45
N ARG A 727 14.81 8.13 6.78
CA ARG A 727 14.83 7.92 5.33
C ARG A 727 13.69 8.72 4.66
N PRO A 728 13.94 9.50 3.60
CA PRO A 728 12.86 10.04 2.74
C PRO A 728 11.97 8.97 2.11
N THR A 729 12.49 7.74 2.01
CA THR A 729 11.76 6.56 1.53
C THR A 729 11.04 5.81 2.67
N TRP A 730 10.88 6.41 3.85
CA TRP A 730 9.88 5.97 4.83
C TRP A 730 8.63 6.82 4.65
N ARG A 731 7.67 6.26 3.93
CA ARG A 731 6.49 6.91 3.37
C ARG A 731 5.30 5.94 3.44
N PRO A 732 4.65 5.82 4.61
CA PRO A 732 3.53 4.90 4.80
C PRO A 732 2.35 5.22 3.87
N ASP A 733 2.19 6.48 3.49
CA ASP A 733 1.24 6.99 2.51
C ASP A 733 1.51 6.48 1.08
N ILE A 734 2.76 6.46 0.63
CA ILE A 734 3.12 5.91 -0.69
C ILE A 734 2.81 4.40 -0.72
N ARG A 735 3.09 3.68 0.37
CA ARG A 735 2.68 2.26 0.50
C ARG A 735 1.17 2.10 0.44
N ALA A 736 0.43 2.90 1.20
CA ALA A 736 -1.03 2.86 1.25
C ALA A 736 -1.65 3.15 -0.12
N ALA A 737 -1.11 4.12 -0.87
CA ALA A 737 -1.53 4.44 -2.24
C ALA A 737 -1.29 3.26 -3.21
N VAL A 738 -0.15 2.58 -3.13
CA VAL A 738 0.14 1.40 -3.98
C VAL A 738 -0.79 0.22 -3.64
N ILE A 739 -1.05 -0.04 -2.37
CA ILE A 739 -1.92 -1.15 -1.94
C ILE A 739 -3.38 -0.88 -2.27
N SER A 740 -3.90 0.32 -1.96
CA SER A 740 -5.26 0.73 -2.34
C SER A 740 -5.46 0.69 -3.86
N ALA A 741 -4.53 1.23 -4.65
CA ALA A 741 -4.57 1.14 -6.12
C ALA A 741 -4.59 -0.33 -6.60
N SER A 742 -3.84 -1.22 -5.94
CA SER A 742 -3.88 -2.67 -6.24
C SER A 742 -5.25 -3.30 -5.91
N ARG A 743 -5.82 -3.00 -4.73
CA ARG A 743 -7.13 -3.51 -4.29
C ARG A 743 -8.25 -3.01 -5.20
N VAL A 744 -8.27 -1.71 -5.51
CA VAL A 744 -9.17 -1.07 -6.48
C VAL A 744 -9.05 -1.69 -7.88
N ASN A 745 -7.83 -1.88 -8.39
CA ASN A 745 -7.62 -2.50 -9.70
C ASN A 745 -8.08 -3.96 -9.74
N MET A 746 -8.00 -4.69 -8.62
CA MET A 746 -8.52 -6.05 -8.53
C MET A 746 -10.04 -6.08 -8.39
N HIS A 747 -10.66 -5.21 -7.59
CA HIS A 747 -12.12 -5.05 -7.54
C HIS A 747 -12.70 -4.78 -8.93
N ARG A 748 -12.12 -3.82 -9.65
CA ARG A 748 -12.57 -3.43 -11.00
C ARG A 748 -12.46 -4.59 -12.00
N LYS A 749 -11.51 -5.53 -11.83
CA LYS A 749 -11.44 -6.78 -12.62
C LYS A 749 -12.53 -7.77 -12.23
N MET A 750 -12.72 -8.03 -10.93
CA MET A 750 -13.70 -9.01 -10.43
C MET A 750 -15.13 -8.57 -10.79
N LEU A 751 -15.48 -7.31 -10.53
CA LEU A 751 -16.77 -6.72 -10.91
C LEU A 751 -17.02 -6.82 -12.43
N LYS A 752 -16.00 -6.60 -13.27
CA LYS A 752 -16.11 -6.75 -14.73
C LYS A 752 -16.28 -8.21 -15.16
N LEU A 753 -15.59 -9.16 -14.52
CA LEU A 753 -15.77 -10.58 -14.81
C LEU A 753 -17.18 -11.04 -14.41
N ALA A 754 -17.63 -10.72 -13.20
CA ALA A 754 -18.99 -10.98 -12.74
C ALA A 754 -20.06 -10.38 -13.67
N THR A 755 -19.87 -9.13 -14.12
CA THR A 755 -20.75 -8.47 -15.10
C THR A 755 -20.74 -9.17 -16.48
N ALA A 756 -19.63 -9.82 -16.86
CA ALA A 756 -19.44 -10.43 -18.17
C ALA A 756 -19.88 -11.91 -18.23
N THR A 757 -19.70 -12.67 -17.14
CA THR A 757 -19.88 -14.14 -17.12
C THR A 757 -20.79 -14.64 -16.01
N GLY A 758 -21.30 -13.75 -15.15
CA GLY A 758 -22.09 -14.11 -13.97
C GLY A 758 -21.28 -14.71 -12.81
N ARG A 759 -19.96 -14.86 -12.95
CA ARG A 759 -19.11 -15.58 -11.98
C ARG A 759 -18.56 -14.66 -10.90
N TYR A 760 -18.76 -15.07 -9.64
CA TYR A 760 -18.29 -14.35 -8.46
C TYR A 760 -17.11 -15.08 -7.79
N PRO A 761 -16.21 -14.35 -7.09
CA PRO A 761 -15.12 -14.96 -6.36
C PRO A 761 -15.66 -15.79 -5.18
N LEU A 762 -15.11 -16.99 -5.00
CA LEU A 762 -15.21 -17.74 -3.74
C LEU A 762 -14.33 -17.12 -2.66
N ALA A 763 -13.12 -16.66 -3.03
CA ALA A 763 -12.15 -16.11 -2.09
C ALA A 763 -11.10 -15.22 -2.74
N VAL A 764 -10.45 -14.40 -1.90
CA VAL A 764 -9.37 -13.49 -2.27
C VAL A 764 -8.29 -13.49 -1.19
N ALA A 765 -7.03 -13.76 -1.60
CA ALA A 765 -5.86 -13.70 -0.72
C ALA A 765 -4.74 -12.88 -1.38
N THR A 766 -4.54 -11.65 -0.90
CA THR A 766 -3.58 -10.66 -1.39
C THR A 766 -3.70 -10.29 -2.88
N ASP A 767 -3.17 -11.14 -3.77
CA ASP A 767 -3.10 -10.99 -5.23
C ASP A 767 -3.76 -12.15 -6.00
N CYS A 768 -4.17 -13.22 -5.29
CA CYS A 768 -4.89 -14.38 -5.82
C CYS A 768 -6.41 -14.31 -5.57
N VAL A 769 -7.19 -14.71 -6.58
CA VAL A 769 -8.67 -14.80 -6.54
C VAL A 769 -9.11 -16.20 -6.97
N VAL A 770 -9.98 -16.84 -6.19
CA VAL A 770 -10.50 -18.19 -6.45
C VAL A 770 -11.92 -18.13 -6.99
N TYR A 771 -12.23 -18.90 -8.02
CA TYR A 771 -13.56 -19.01 -8.64
C TYR A 771 -14.01 -20.48 -8.76
N ALA A 772 -15.33 -20.71 -8.74
CA ALA A 772 -15.90 -22.01 -9.12
C ALA A 772 -15.82 -22.23 -10.64
N ALA A 773 -15.57 -23.47 -11.06
CA ALA A 773 -15.32 -23.85 -12.45
C ALA A 773 -15.73 -25.30 -12.75
N ALA A 774 -16.17 -25.56 -13.98
CA ALA A 774 -16.52 -26.91 -14.43
C ALA A 774 -15.28 -27.83 -14.58
N GLY A 775 -14.11 -27.26 -14.82
CA GLY A 775 -12.84 -27.95 -14.96
C GLY A 775 -11.69 -27.24 -14.21
N PRO A 776 -10.50 -27.85 -14.15
CA PRO A 776 -9.36 -27.35 -13.37
C PRO A 776 -8.55 -26.25 -14.07
N SER A 777 -8.93 -25.80 -15.29
CA SER A 777 -8.15 -24.83 -16.07
C SER A 777 -8.50 -23.38 -15.71
N PRO A 778 -7.56 -22.41 -15.79
CA PRO A 778 -7.92 -20.99 -15.81
C PRO A 778 -8.84 -20.61 -16.97
N LEU A 779 -8.87 -21.42 -18.05
CA LEU A 779 -9.80 -21.25 -19.18
C LEU A 779 -11.23 -21.66 -18.83
N ASP A 780 -11.42 -22.52 -17.82
CA ASP A 780 -12.74 -22.89 -17.30
C ASP A 780 -13.38 -21.77 -16.45
N VAL A 781 -12.66 -20.65 -16.25
CA VAL A 781 -13.11 -19.43 -15.53
C VAL A 781 -13.12 -18.20 -16.44
N LEU A 782 -12.06 -18.00 -17.22
CA LEU A 782 -11.86 -16.79 -18.02
C LEU A 782 -12.51 -16.91 -19.40
N PRO A 783 -13.14 -15.84 -19.93
CA PRO A 783 -13.82 -15.88 -21.21
C PRO A 783 -12.81 -15.90 -22.37
N TYR A 784 -12.45 -17.12 -22.79
CA TYR A 784 -11.66 -17.42 -23.96
C TYR A 784 -12.48 -18.31 -24.92
N ASP A 785 -12.22 -18.20 -26.22
CA ASP A 785 -12.79 -19.09 -27.24
C ASP A 785 -11.97 -20.37 -27.42
N ALA A 786 -12.46 -21.29 -28.26
CA ALA A 786 -11.81 -22.56 -28.55
C ALA A 786 -10.45 -22.42 -29.26
N ASP A 787 -10.16 -21.26 -29.86
CA ASP A 787 -8.85 -20.94 -30.44
C ASP A 787 -7.88 -20.33 -29.41
N GLY A 788 -8.28 -20.21 -28.14
CA GLY A 788 -7.49 -19.58 -27.08
C GLY A 788 -7.40 -18.06 -27.18
N LYS A 789 -8.36 -17.39 -27.82
CA LYS A 789 -8.43 -15.92 -27.91
C LYS A 789 -9.43 -15.35 -26.89
N PRO A 790 -9.19 -14.17 -26.28
CA PRO A 790 -10.15 -13.57 -25.35
C PRO A 790 -11.48 -13.22 -26.03
N THR A 791 -12.59 -13.76 -25.51
CA THR A 791 -13.93 -13.57 -26.07
C THR A 791 -14.43 -12.14 -25.87
N ALA A 792 -14.89 -11.51 -26.94
CA ALA A 792 -15.38 -10.12 -26.91
C ALA A 792 -16.82 -10.02 -26.34
N ILE A 793 -16.97 -10.15 -25.03
CA ILE A 793 -18.26 -10.01 -24.33
C ILE A 793 -18.73 -8.56 -24.36
N LEU A 794 -19.98 -8.34 -24.79
CA LEU A 794 -20.63 -7.02 -24.79
C LEU A 794 -21.31 -6.75 -23.44
N GLY A 795 -21.15 -5.53 -22.91
CA GLY A 795 -21.91 -5.07 -21.75
C GLY A 795 -23.31 -4.56 -22.15
N ALA A 796 -24.13 -4.22 -21.15
CA ALA A 796 -25.51 -3.72 -21.33
C ALA A 796 -25.64 -2.46 -22.22
N ASN A 797 -24.54 -1.76 -22.51
CA ASN A 797 -24.47 -0.62 -23.42
C ASN A 797 -24.08 -0.99 -24.87
N GLY A 798 -24.04 -2.28 -25.21
CA GLY A 798 -23.69 -2.81 -26.54
C GLY A 798 -22.20 -2.71 -26.90
N LYS A 799 -21.32 -2.34 -25.97
CA LYS A 799 -19.87 -2.21 -26.20
C LYS A 799 -19.08 -3.34 -25.53
N PRO A 800 -17.94 -3.79 -26.09
CA PRO A 800 -17.08 -4.79 -25.44
C PRO A 800 -16.61 -4.36 -24.04
N ILE A 801 -16.69 -5.29 -23.07
CA ILE A 801 -16.20 -5.09 -21.71
C ILE A 801 -14.67 -5.12 -21.72
N THR A 802 -14.05 -3.94 -21.57
CA THR A 802 -12.58 -3.79 -21.61
C THR A 802 -11.95 -3.95 -20.22
N GLY A 803 -10.79 -4.58 -20.14
CA GLY A 803 -10.05 -4.75 -18.89
C GLY A 803 -10.55 -5.88 -17.98
N LEU A 804 -11.08 -6.95 -18.58
CA LEU A 804 -11.21 -8.26 -17.93
C LEU A 804 -9.82 -8.82 -17.51
N PRO A 805 -9.73 -9.79 -16.58
CA PRO A 805 -8.50 -10.51 -16.34
C PRO A 805 -8.04 -11.23 -17.62
N ARG A 806 -6.73 -11.23 -17.87
CA ARG A 806 -6.11 -11.85 -19.05
C ARG A 806 -4.89 -12.65 -18.63
N LEU A 807 -4.70 -13.85 -19.20
CA LEU A 807 -3.51 -14.66 -18.99
C LEU A 807 -2.25 -14.00 -19.60
N GLY A 808 -1.08 -14.35 -19.06
CA GLY A 808 0.22 -13.87 -19.53
C GLY A 808 1.13 -13.38 -18.42
N VAL A 809 2.43 -13.28 -18.71
CA VAL A 809 3.46 -12.93 -17.72
C VAL A 809 3.50 -11.45 -17.32
N SER A 810 2.95 -10.54 -18.14
CA SER A 810 3.07 -9.10 -17.91
C SER A 810 2.57 -8.66 -16.52
N PRO A 811 3.26 -7.72 -15.83
CA PRO A 811 2.73 -7.10 -14.61
C PRO A 811 1.27 -6.65 -14.76
N GLY A 812 0.40 -7.19 -13.91
CA GLY A 812 -1.04 -6.93 -13.91
C GLY A 812 -1.90 -7.89 -14.74
N HIS A 813 -1.31 -8.78 -15.56
CA HIS A 813 -2.01 -9.97 -16.07
C HIS A 813 -2.17 -11.01 -14.94
N VAL A 814 -2.97 -12.05 -15.18
CA VAL A 814 -3.11 -13.19 -14.26
C VAL A 814 -2.35 -14.43 -14.76
N LYS A 815 -2.05 -15.34 -13.84
CA LYS A 815 -1.61 -16.71 -14.09
C LYS A 815 -2.50 -17.68 -13.32
N HIS A 816 -2.48 -18.95 -13.73
CA HIS A 816 -2.94 -20.04 -12.89
C HIS A 816 -2.03 -20.15 -11.66
N GLU A 817 -2.63 -20.25 -10.46
CA GLU A 817 -1.88 -20.47 -9.21
C GLU A 817 -2.08 -21.89 -8.65
N GLY A 818 -3.23 -22.51 -8.95
CA GLY A 818 -3.57 -23.89 -8.63
C GLY A 818 -5.06 -24.15 -8.80
N SER A 819 -5.48 -25.41 -8.65
CA SER A 819 -6.89 -25.85 -8.71
C SER A 819 -7.12 -27.02 -7.77
N ARG A 820 -8.29 -27.08 -7.14
CA ARG A 820 -8.70 -28.14 -6.20
C ARG A 820 -10.18 -28.51 -6.40
N PRO A 821 -10.64 -29.70 -5.98
CA PRO A 821 -12.05 -30.04 -5.96
C PRO A 821 -12.87 -28.99 -5.20
N LEU A 822 -14.04 -28.62 -5.71
CA LEU A 822 -14.83 -27.53 -5.11
C LEU A 822 -15.32 -27.89 -3.69
N ALA A 823 -15.66 -29.16 -3.44
CA ALA A 823 -16.14 -29.62 -2.14
C ALA A 823 -15.15 -29.30 -0.99
N GLU A 824 -13.87 -29.65 -1.14
CA GLU A 824 -12.80 -29.33 -0.18
C GLU A 824 -12.72 -27.82 0.11
N VAL A 825 -12.98 -26.99 -0.91
CA VAL A 825 -12.86 -25.54 -0.85
C VAL A 825 -14.08 -24.89 -0.19
N LEU A 826 -15.27 -25.49 -0.31
CA LEU A 826 -16.47 -25.07 0.42
C LEU A 826 -16.42 -25.52 1.90
N GLU A 827 -15.80 -26.66 2.18
CA GLU A 827 -15.47 -27.14 3.53
C GLU A 827 -14.54 -26.13 4.22
N GLN A 828 -13.39 -25.81 3.62
CA GLN A 828 -12.46 -24.77 4.10
C GLN A 828 -13.14 -23.42 4.38
N ILE A 829 -14.06 -22.97 3.50
CA ILE A 829 -14.83 -21.73 3.70
C ILE A 829 -15.76 -21.81 4.91
N THR A 830 -16.32 -22.98 5.19
CA THR A 830 -17.19 -23.24 6.34
C THR A 830 -16.38 -23.25 7.65
N ASP A 831 -15.17 -23.78 7.60
CA ASP A 831 -14.19 -23.79 8.70
C ASP A 831 -13.50 -22.42 8.93
N GLY A 832 -13.77 -21.41 8.09
CA GLY A 832 -13.18 -20.07 8.18
C GLY A 832 -11.76 -19.94 7.62
N TYR A 833 -11.26 -20.96 6.91
CA TYR A 833 -9.99 -20.88 6.18
C TYR A 833 -10.18 -20.20 4.82
N ASN A 834 -9.34 -19.21 4.50
CA ASN A 834 -9.34 -18.56 3.19
C ASN A 834 -8.68 -19.47 2.12
N PRO A 835 -9.43 -20.07 1.17
CA PRO A 835 -8.87 -20.98 0.18
C PRO A 835 -7.88 -20.31 -0.79
N GLY A 836 -7.90 -18.97 -0.91
CA GLY A 836 -6.92 -18.25 -1.72
C GLY A 836 -5.47 -18.41 -1.23
N ARG A 837 -5.28 -18.85 0.02
CA ARG A 837 -3.97 -19.26 0.56
C ARG A 837 -3.63 -20.71 0.22
N LEU A 838 -4.64 -21.58 0.18
CA LEU A 838 -4.56 -23.04 0.11
C LEU A 838 -4.90 -23.61 -1.28
N ILE A 839 -4.96 -22.77 -2.32
CA ILE A 839 -5.28 -23.19 -3.69
C ILE A 839 -4.06 -23.73 -4.45
N LYS A 840 -2.85 -23.35 -4.02
CA LYS A 840 -1.56 -23.66 -4.66
C LYS A 840 -1.05 -25.06 -4.36
N GLY A 841 -1.43 -25.60 -3.21
CA GLY A 841 -1.07 -26.95 -2.73
C GLY A 841 -2.25 -27.58 -2.02
N GLY A 842 -2.30 -28.91 -1.97
CA GLY A 842 -3.24 -29.62 -1.10
C GLY A 842 -2.92 -29.42 0.39
N PRO A 843 -3.69 -30.03 1.30
CA PRO A 843 -3.57 -29.82 2.75
C PRO A 843 -2.20 -30.14 3.40
N ALA A 844 -1.24 -30.73 2.66
CA ALA A 844 0.08 -31.12 3.14
C ALA A 844 1.22 -30.18 2.68
N ALA A 845 0.93 -28.90 2.41
CA ALA A 845 1.88 -27.95 1.82
C ALA A 845 2.51 -26.92 2.79
N ASP A 846 1.96 -26.76 4.00
CA ASP A 846 2.42 -25.74 4.99
C ASP A 846 3.48 -26.29 5.99
N ASP A 847 3.95 -27.52 5.81
CA ASP A 847 4.87 -28.26 6.69
C ASP A 847 6.38 -28.07 6.31
N GLN A 848 6.75 -26.94 5.70
CA GLN A 848 8.13 -26.61 5.24
C GLN A 848 8.55 -25.15 5.46
#